data_AF-A0A060ZJ28-F1
#
_entry.id   AF-A0A060ZJ28-F1
#
_cell.length_a   1.000
_cell.length_b   1.000
_cell.length_c   1.000
_cell.angle_alpha   90.00
_cell.angle_beta   90.00
_cell.angle_gamma   90.00
#
_symmetry.space_group_name_H-M   'P 1'
#
loop_
_entity.id
_entity.type
_entity.pdbx_description
1 polymer ?
#
loop_
_entity_poly.entity_id
_entity_poly.type
_entity_poly.pdbx_seq_one_letter_code
_entity_poly.pdbx_strand_id
1 'polypeptide(L)'
;MEPVDVGWSLASRPLFDHRAVVVGADRDELLARLADVEAEVVARGALALMFTGQGSQTPGMGRGLYEVFPVFAAAFDEVCAVFEPGLLLADAEALDRTEHAQPALFALEVALFRLLESWGVQPDYLLGHSIGEVAAAHVAGVLSLEDAAKLVAARGRLMQALPSGGAMVSIQASEAEVRPLLSDRVAIAAVNGPASVVVSGDEDAVVEIAARFEKTRRLRVSHAFHSPLMEPMLGEFWEVVSSLTFHTPQIPVVSTVTGSLLGTDAEYWVEQVRATVRFADGVRELGDRGVRTFLEVGPGGVLAAMAQESLGDDAAAFATLRKDVVEPLAVVGAVGKAYVRGVGVDWKALLAGGRRVELPTYAFQHQRYWLEPQRAVGDVAAAGLDQADHPLLGAAVPLAHGGGVLLTGRVSVRTHPWLADHTVLDEVVFPATAFAELVWRAGDEVGYERIVELVVHTPLAVPEQGAVQLQVAVAAPGEAGLREFAVYARTDGASGWTRHASGALAQDVREEDVREEDVREEVGGLAVWPPTGAVPLPLDGLYERYAEAGVRYGPVFRGLTAAWQGDDELFAEVRLADESTRMYGLHPALFDAALHVLGIGDTERTGLPHSFAGMILRASGASVVRVRIASAGPDAVSLELADGRGQPVASVNRLELRPVPVEAGVHATASDGGAVVVRPARRNAQAGTETELADRLKAMPATERYDFFVALVRSNALSVLGESPAGVVEDDKAFREAGFDSLTGVELRNRLVAVTGVRLPATVVFDHPTPQALAEFLTGELGPAREAPATPLEELERLEAALARAPRDEALGVQLKERLRKILAAWSRPAEGEAAPGFADELEAADADAVLNLIDGKFGRRN
;
A
#
# COMPACT_ATOMS: atom_id res chain seq x y z
N MET A 1 -9.04 -5.65 -28.07
CA MET A 1 -7.71 -5.26 -27.57
C MET A 1 -6.78 -6.38 -27.93
N GLU A 2 -5.69 -6.07 -28.64
CA GLU A 2 -4.68 -7.08 -28.98
C GLU A 2 -3.91 -7.49 -27.72
N PRO A 3 -3.66 -8.79 -27.47
CA PRO A 3 -2.95 -9.25 -26.28
C PRO A 3 -1.57 -8.60 -26.07
N VAL A 4 -0.84 -8.33 -27.16
CA VAL A 4 0.48 -7.68 -27.10
C VAL A 4 0.39 -6.24 -26.57
N ASP A 5 -0.65 -5.48 -26.93
CA ASP A 5 -0.87 -4.12 -26.44
C ASP A 5 -1.22 -4.12 -24.94
N VAL A 6 -2.01 -5.10 -24.51
CA VAL A 6 -2.36 -5.29 -23.09
C VAL A 6 -1.12 -5.63 -22.28
N GLY A 7 -0.33 -6.61 -22.72
CA GLY A 7 0.92 -6.99 -22.06
C GLY A 7 1.92 -5.84 -21.97
N TRP A 8 2.10 -5.10 -23.08
CA TRP A 8 3.01 -3.95 -23.14
C TRP A 8 2.56 -2.83 -22.19
N SER A 9 1.25 -2.58 -22.12
CA SER A 9 0.68 -1.58 -21.22
C SER A 9 0.80 -1.99 -19.75
N LEU A 10 0.64 -3.28 -19.43
CA LEU A 10 0.86 -3.83 -18.08
C LEU A 10 2.32 -3.71 -17.67
N ALA A 11 3.27 -3.99 -18.57
CA ALA A 11 4.71 -3.85 -18.33
C ALA A 11 5.15 -2.41 -18.05
N SER A 12 4.36 -1.40 -18.45
CA SER A 12 4.63 0.00 -18.17
C SER A 12 4.15 0.48 -16.79
N ARG A 13 3.43 -0.36 -16.04
CA ARG A 13 2.89 -0.02 -14.72
C ARG A 13 3.94 -0.12 -13.61
N PRO A 14 3.78 0.64 -12.51
CA PRO A 14 4.50 0.42 -11.27
C PRO A 14 4.46 -1.05 -10.83
N LEU A 15 5.60 -1.57 -10.37
CA LEU A 15 5.77 -2.93 -9.90
C LEU A 15 5.47 -3.05 -8.40
N PHE A 16 4.86 -4.15 -8.01
CA PHE A 16 4.56 -4.51 -6.62
C PHE A 16 5.23 -5.83 -6.23
N ASP A 17 5.20 -6.14 -4.94
CA ASP A 17 5.78 -7.36 -4.37
C ASP A 17 4.90 -8.60 -4.62
N HIS A 18 3.60 -8.44 -4.86
CA HIS A 18 2.74 -9.54 -5.30
C HIS A 18 2.67 -9.55 -6.82
N ARG A 19 3.15 -10.63 -7.45
CA ARG A 19 3.28 -10.74 -8.90
C ARG A 19 2.62 -12.00 -9.42
N ALA A 20 2.04 -11.87 -10.60
CA ALA A 20 1.51 -12.96 -11.40
C ALA A 20 1.82 -12.66 -12.87
N VAL A 21 2.11 -13.72 -13.64
CA VAL A 21 2.28 -13.62 -15.10
C VAL A 21 1.42 -14.69 -15.74
N VAL A 22 0.61 -14.29 -16.71
CA VAL A 22 -0.21 -15.18 -17.52
C VAL A 22 0.36 -15.20 -18.94
N VAL A 23 0.60 -16.40 -19.45
CA VAL A 23 1.11 -16.64 -20.81
C VAL A 23 0.10 -17.48 -21.55
N GLY A 24 -0.22 -17.15 -22.80
CA GLY A 24 -1.16 -17.88 -23.64
C GLY A 24 -0.96 -17.52 -25.10
N ALA A 25 -1.33 -18.41 -26.01
CA ALA A 25 -1.23 -18.23 -27.45
C ALA A 25 -2.26 -17.23 -27.99
N ASP A 26 -3.42 -17.17 -27.35
CA ASP A 26 -4.55 -16.34 -27.75
C ASP A 26 -5.32 -15.81 -26.54
N ARG A 27 -6.34 -15.00 -26.83
CA ARG A 27 -7.18 -14.34 -25.82
C ARG A 27 -7.92 -15.34 -24.93
N ASP A 28 -8.40 -16.45 -25.48
CA ASP A 28 -9.24 -17.38 -24.73
C ASP A 28 -8.37 -18.19 -23.76
N GLU A 29 -7.17 -18.59 -24.18
CA GLU A 29 -6.19 -19.21 -23.29
C GLU A 29 -5.72 -18.26 -22.18
N LEU A 30 -5.48 -16.98 -22.50
CA LEU A 30 -5.13 -15.96 -21.51
C LEU A 30 -6.24 -15.78 -20.47
N LEU A 31 -7.51 -15.70 -20.90
CA LEU A 31 -8.64 -15.55 -19.98
C LEU A 31 -8.85 -16.78 -19.11
N ALA A 32 -8.71 -17.99 -19.66
CA ALA A 32 -8.81 -19.23 -18.91
C ALA A 32 -7.74 -19.29 -17.80
N ARG A 33 -6.49 -18.99 -18.15
CA ARG A 33 -5.38 -18.99 -17.17
C ARG A 33 -5.47 -17.84 -16.17
N LEU A 34 -6.04 -16.70 -16.54
CA LEU A 34 -6.26 -15.57 -15.63
C LEU A 34 -7.30 -15.91 -14.54
N ALA A 35 -8.24 -16.82 -14.80
CA ALA A 35 -9.23 -17.24 -13.80
C ALA A 35 -8.62 -18.01 -12.63
N ASP A 36 -7.53 -18.74 -12.89
CA ASP A 36 -6.86 -19.62 -11.91
C ASP A 36 -5.51 -19.05 -11.43
N VAL A 37 -5.14 -17.83 -11.85
CA VAL A 37 -3.83 -17.28 -11.49
C VAL A 37 -3.83 -16.75 -10.06
N GLU A 38 -2.87 -17.22 -9.26
CA GLU A 38 -2.57 -16.69 -7.95
C GLU A 38 -1.31 -15.82 -8.02
N ALA A 39 -1.33 -14.70 -7.30
CA ALA A 39 -0.16 -13.84 -7.19
C ALA A 39 0.74 -14.34 -6.06
N GLU A 40 2.02 -14.51 -6.35
CA GLU A 40 3.03 -14.89 -5.36
C GLU A 40 3.75 -13.65 -4.83
N VAL A 41 4.17 -13.71 -3.56
CA VAL A 41 5.09 -12.71 -3.00
C VAL A 41 6.48 -12.97 -3.57
N VAL A 42 7.11 -11.92 -4.09
CA VAL A 42 8.46 -11.98 -4.66
C VAL A 42 9.44 -12.59 -3.65
N ALA A 43 9.98 -13.76 -4.01
CA ALA A 43 11.06 -14.41 -3.29
C ALA A 43 12.41 -13.78 -3.68
N ARG A 44 12.89 -12.80 -2.90
CA ARG A 44 14.17 -12.11 -3.19
C ARG A 44 15.36 -13.08 -3.09
N GLY A 45 16.16 -13.15 -4.15
CA GLY A 45 17.38 -13.95 -4.19
C GLY A 45 18.07 -13.88 -5.55
N ALA A 46 19.28 -14.41 -5.62
CA ALA A 46 20.06 -14.45 -6.86
C ALA A 46 19.48 -15.47 -7.86
N LEU A 47 19.78 -15.26 -9.14
CA LEU A 47 19.42 -16.13 -10.27
C LEU A 47 20.64 -16.96 -10.70
N ALA A 48 20.43 -18.27 -10.89
CA ALA A 48 21.38 -19.13 -11.60
C ALA A 48 20.79 -19.72 -12.87
N LEU A 49 21.59 -19.76 -13.95
CA LEU A 49 21.28 -20.58 -15.14
C LEU A 49 22.01 -21.91 -15.09
N MET A 50 21.30 -22.99 -15.38
CA MET A 50 21.80 -24.36 -15.39
C MET A 50 21.81 -24.90 -16.82
N PHE A 51 22.97 -25.28 -17.34
CA PHE A 51 23.14 -25.75 -18.72
C PHE A 51 23.10 -27.26 -18.79
N THR A 52 22.24 -27.79 -19.68
CA THR A 52 21.89 -29.21 -19.72
C THR A 52 23.02 -30.09 -20.26
N GLY A 53 23.09 -31.33 -19.75
CA GLY A 53 24.01 -32.34 -20.24
C GLY A 53 23.47 -33.11 -21.45
N GLN A 54 24.28 -34.04 -21.95
CA GLN A 54 23.86 -34.97 -23.00
C GLN A 54 22.81 -35.96 -22.50
N GLY A 55 21.81 -36.25 -23.33
CA GLY A 55 20.74 -37.23 -23.10
C GLY A 55 19.31 -36.66 -23.17
N SER A 56 19.17 -35.34 -23.24
CA SER A 56 17.88 -34.63 -23.33
C SER A 56 17.58 -34.08 -24.73
N GLN A 57 18.56 -34.13 -25.65
CA GLN A 57 18.41 -33.63 -27.01
C GLN A 57 17.31 -34.36 -27.77
N THR A 58 16.56 -33.62 -28.57
CA THR A 58 15.49 -34.16 -29.42
C THR A 58 15.56 -33.57 -30.82
N PRO A 59 15.17 -34.31 -31.86
CA PRO A 59 15.15 -33.80 -33.23
C PRO A 59 14.27 -32.55 -33.34
N GLY A 60 14.80 -31.49 -33.96
CA GLY A 60 14.08 -30.24 -34.17
C GLY A 60 13.98 -29.31 -32.95
N MET A 61 14.71 -29.59 -31.86
CA MET A 61 14.77 -28.68 -30.70
C MET A 61 15.24 -27.27 -31.12
N GLY A 62 14.57 -26.25 -30.61
CA GLY A 62 14.87 -24.84 -30.89
C GLY A 62 14.30 -24.32 -32.21
N ARG A 63 13.67 -25.16 -33.04
CA ARG A 63 13.10 -24.72 -34.33
C ARG A 63 12.00 -23.67 -34.16
N GLY A 64 11.12 -23.85 -33.17
CA GLY A 64 10.06 -22.88 -32.91
C GLY A 64 10.61 -21.55 -32.41
N LEU A 65 11.72 -21.57 -31.67
CA LEU A 65 12.42 -20.36 -31.28
C LEU A 65 13.09 -19.66 -32.46
N TYR A 66 13.74 -20.42 -33.35
CA TYR A 66 14.38 -19.90 -34.56
C TYR A 66 13.38 -19.17 -35.46
N GLU A 67 12.19 -19.74 -35.64
CA GLU A 67 11.15 -19.15 -36.49
C GLU A 67 10.53 -17.87 -35.89
N VAL A 68 10.52 -17.72 -34.57
CA VAL A 68 9.81 -16.63 -33.87
C VAL A 68 10.75 -15.51 -33.39
N PHE A 69 11.97 -15.83 -32.97
CA PHE A 69 12.86 -14.88 -32.30
C PHE A 69 14.14 -14.64 -33.12
N PRO A 70 14.27 -13.48 -33.80
CA PRO A 70 15.43 -13.16 -34.62
C PRO A 70 16.77 -13.19 -33.85
N VAL A 71 16.78 -12.82 -32.57
CA VAL A 71 17.98 -12.89 -31.71
C VAL A 71 18.45 -14.33 -31.53
N PHE A 72 17.51 -15.26 -31.29
CA PHE A 72 17.83 -16.67 -31.17
C PHE A 72 18.36 -17.20 -32.51
N ALA A 73 17.70 -16.88 -33.62
CA ALA A 73 18.12 -17.32 -34.95
C ALA A 73 19.54 -16.85 -35.29
N ALA A 74 19.84 -15.56 -35.06
CA ALA A 74 21.16 -14.99 -35.32
C ALA A 74 22.25 -15.65 -34.46
N ALA A 75 22.00 -15.84 -33.16
CA ALA A 75 22.95 -16.50 -32.27
C ALA A 75 23.16 -17.98 -32.65
N PHE A 76 22.09 -18.68 -33.03
CA PHE A 76 22.16 -20.06 -33.49
C PHE A 76 22.98 -20.18 -34.78
N ASP A 77 22.75 -19.29 -35.75
CA ASP A 77 23.48 -19.26 -37.02
C ASP A 77 24.96 -18.93 -36.83
N GLU A 78 25.29 -18.01 -35.92
CA GLU A 78 26.67 -17.67 -35.55
C GLU A 78 27.41 -18.87 -34.98
N VAL A 79 26.79 -19.61 -34.05
CA VAL A 79 27.36 -20.85 -33.52
C VAL A 79 27.47 -21.90 -34.62
N CYS A 80 26.48 -22.04 -35.50
CA CYS A 80 26.54 -22.98 -36.61
C CYS A 80 27.70 -22.70 -37.56
N ALA A 81 28.04 -21.43 -37.79
CA ALA A 81 29.08 -21.03 -38.73
C ALA A 81 30.50 -21.45 -38.31
N VAL A 82 30.73 -21.72 -37.01
CA VAL A 82 32.06 -22.15 -36.51
C VAL A 82 32.23 -23.67 -36.46
N PHE A 83 31.16 -24.44 -36.70
CA PHE A 83 31.22 -25.90 -36.80
C PHE A 83 31.28 -26.37 -38.26
N GLU A 84 31.74 -27.61 -38.47
CA GLU A 84 31.70 -28.22 -39.80
C GLU A 84 30.26 -28.32 -40.34
N PRO A 85 30.00 -27.99 -41.62
CA PRO A 85 28.66 -28.05 -42.19
C PRO A 85 28.01 -29.43 -42.01
N GLY A 86 26.76 -29.44 -41.52
CA GLY A 86 25.98 -30.67 -41.30
C GLY A 86 26.21 -31.33 -39.93
N LEU A 87 27.17 -30.86 -39.12
CA LEU A 87 27.40 -31.41 -37.78
C LEU A 87 26.19 -31.21 -36.84
N LEU A 88 25.47 -30.09 -37.01
CA LEU A 88 24.36 -29.66 -36.15
C LEU A 88 22.98 -30.00 -36.70
N LEU A 89 22.85 -30.16 -38.02
CA LEU A 89 21.57 -30.45 -38.71
C LEU A 89 21.40 -31.96 -38.92
N ALA A 90 21.67 -32.71 -37.86
CA ALA A 90 21.54 -34.16 -37.82
C ALA A 90 20.06 -34.58 -37.76
N ASP A 91 19.72 -35.67 -38.45
CA ASP A 91 18.44 -36.33 -38.25
C ASP A 91 18.39 -37.02 -36.87
N ALA A 92 17.26 -37.66 -36.56
CA ALA A 92 17.05 -38.26 -35.25
C ALA A 92 18.07 -39.35 -34.89
N GLU A 93 18.55 -40.11 -35.87
CA GLU A 93 19.49 -41.21 -35.65
C GLU A 93 20.93 -40.68 -35.51
N ALA A 94 21.28 -39.62 -36.25
CA ALA A 94 22.56 -38.96 -36.12
C ALA A 94 22.69 -38.19 -34.79
N LEU A 95 21.60 -37.64 -34.23
CA LEU A 95 21.60 -36.91 -32.94
C LEU A 95 21.84 -37.82 -31.72
N ASP A 96 21.72 -39.14 -31.87
CA ASP A 96 22.10 -40.11 -30.82
C ASP A 96 23.63 -40.31 -30.73
N ARG A 97 24.38 -39.89 -31.75
CA ARG A 97 25.85 -39.95 -31.75
C ARG A 97 26.45 -38.75 -31.04
N THR A 98 27.49 -38.99 -30.26
CA THR A 98 28.08 -38.03 -29.32
C THR A 98 28.69 -36.82 -30.04
N GLU A 99 29.30 -37.03 -31.22
CA GLU A 99 29.88 -35.96 -32.03
C GLU A 99 28.85 -35.02 -32.65
N HIS A 100 27.57 -35.41 -32.72
CA HIS A 100 26.47 -34.55 -33.16
C HIS A 100 25.70 -33.97 -31.97
N ALA A 101 25.45 -34.79 -30.95
CA ALA A 101 24.68 -34.40 -29.77
C ALA A 101 25.32 -33.22 -29.01
N GLN A 102 26.63 -33.26 -28.79
CA GLN A 102 27.32 -32.22 -28.00
C GLN A 102 27.34 -30.86 -28.70
N PRO A 103 27.74 -30.75 -29.99
CA PRO A 103 27.60 -29.50 -30.73
C PRO A 103 26.15 -28.99 -30.79
N ALA A 104 25.17 -29.87 -31.02
CA ALA A 104 23.76 -29.47 -31.11
C ALA A 104 23.21 -28.88 -29.81
N LEU A 105 23.56 -29.49 -28.67
CA LEU A 105 23.21 -28.97 -27.34
C LEU A 105 23.89 -27.61 -27.09
N PHE A 106 25.20 -27.50 -27.37
CA PHE A 106 25.93 -26.25 -27.23
C PHE A 106 25.30 -25.13 -28.06
N ALA A 107 24.95 -25.38 -29.32
CA ALA A 107 24.30 -24.39 -30.18
C ALA A 107 22.94 -23.92 -29.65
N LEU A 108 22.09 -24.86 -29.22
CA LEU A 108 20.80 -24.53 -28.61
C LEU A 108 20.95 -23.70 -27.33
N GLU A 109 21.85 -24.12 -26.44
CA GLU A 109 22.03 -23.52 -25.12
C GLU A 109 22.61 -22.11 -25.20
N VAL A 110 23.58 -21.89 -26.09
CA VAL A 110 24.14 -20.55 -26.35
C VAL A 110 23.08 -19.64 -26.95
N ALA A 111 22.30 -20.11 -27.93
CA ALA A 111 21.23 -19.33 -28.54
C ALA A 111 20.10 -18.99 -27.54
N LEU A 112 19.72 -19.94 -26.67
CA LEU A 112 18.79 -19.71 -25.57
C LEU A 112 19.33 -18.67 -24.59
N PHE A 113 20.60 -18.75 -24.20
CA PHE A 113 21.21 -17.76 -23.33
C PHE A 113 21.15 -16.36 -23.94
N ARG A 114 21.53 -16.20 -25.22
CA ARG A 114 21.47 -14.89 -25.92
C ARG A 114 20.04 -14.36 -26.02
N LEU A 115 19.05 -15.24 -26.18
CA LEU A 115 17.65 -14.85 -26.14
C LEU A 115 17.25 -14.30 -24.77
N LEU A 116 17.57 -15.01 -23.68
CA LEU A 116 17.30 -14.56 -22.31
C LEU A 116 18.01 -13.24 -21.99
N GLU A 117 19.28 -13.12 -22.38
CA GLU A 117 20.09 -11.91 -22.23
C GLU A 117 19.45 -10.70 -22.94
N SER A 118 18.90 -10.91 -24.14
CA SER A 118 18.21 -9.85 -24.90
C SER A 118 16.94 -9.32 -24.21
N TRP A 119 16.37 -10.10 -23.29
CA TRP A 119 15.24 -9.70 -22.46
C TRP A 119 15.68 -9.20 -21.08
N GLY A 120 16.97 -8.91 -20.90
CA GLY A 120 17.52 -8.39 -19.65
C GLY A 120 17.56 -9.42 -18.50
N VAL A 121 17.38 -10.71 -18.79
CA VAL A 121 17.53 -11.78 -17.79
C VAL A 121 19.02 -11.99 -17.54
N GLN A 122 19.54 -11.33 -16.51
CA GLN A 122 20.94 -11.39 -16.13
C GLN A 122 21.14 -12.38 -14.97
N PRO A 123 21.89 -13.47 -15.15
CA PRO A 123 22.19 -14.37 -14.06
C PRO A 123 23.36 -13.88 -13.20
N ASP A 124 23.28 -14.17 -11.92
CA ASP A 124 24.36 -13.94 -10.95
C ASP A 124 25.39 -15.08 -10.99
N TYR A 125 24.94 -16.29 -11.33
CA TYR A 125 25.76 -17.50 -11.37
C TYR A 125 25.37 -18.43 -12.52
N LEU A 126 26.31 -19.22 -12.99
CA LEU A 126 26.07 -20.32 -13.94
C LEU A 126 26.49 -21.66 -13.34
N LEU A 127 25.83 -22.72 -13.79
CA LEU A 127 26.15 -24.11 -13.48
C LEU A 127 25.96 -24.93 -14.76
N GLY A 128 26.82 -25.89 -15.04
CA GLY A 128 26.64 -26.77 -16.19
C GLY A 128 26.77 -28.24 -15.82
N HIS A 129 26.03 -29.10 -16.51
CA HIS A 129 26.12 -30.54 -16.35
C HIS A 129 26.90 -31.15 -17.51
N SER A 130 28.10 -31.70 -17.25
CA SER A 130 28.93 -32.31 -18.29
C SER A 130 29.18 -31.34 -19.47
N ILE A 131 28.67 -31.60 -20.67
CA ILE A 131 28.84 -30.72 -21.82
C ILE A 131 28.26 -29.31 -21.60
N GLY A 132 27.18 -29.18 -20.82
CA GLY A 132 26.58 -27.87 -20.51
C GLY A 132 27.54 -26.95 -19.76
N GLU A 133 28.56 -27.49 -19.08
CA GLU A 133 29.60 -26.67 -18.44
C GLU A 133 30.48 -25.92 -19.44
N VAL A 134 30.67 -26.47 -20.65
CA VAL A 134 31.36 -25.78 -21.74
C VAL A 134 30.50 -24.62 -22.27
N ALA A 135 29.18 -24.81 -22.39
CA ALA A 135 28.25 -23.73 -22.74
C ALA A 135 28.26 -22.62 -21.68
N ALA A 136 28.18 -22.99 -20.40
CA ALA A 136 28.28 -22.05 -19.28
C ALA A 136 29.62 -21.26 -19.29
N ALA A 137 30.74 -21.95 -19.52
CA ALA A 137 32.05 -21.31 -19.63
C ALA A 137 32.14 -20.34 -20.82
N HIS A 138 31.62 -20.72 -21.99
CA HIS A 138 31.57 -19.83 -23.15
C HIS A 138 30.77 -18.56 -22.87
N VAL A 139 29.54 -18.69 -22.36
CA VAL A 139 28.69 -17.50 -22.13
C VAL A 139 29.18 -16.64 -20.96
N ALA A 140 29.92 -17.22 -20.01
CA ALA A 140 30.67 -16.49 -18.99
C ALA A 140 31.93 -15.78 -19.53
N GLY A 141 32.28 -15.97 -20.80
CA GLY A 141 33.45 -15.36 -21.43
C GLY A 141 34.77 -16.08 -21.11
N VAL A 142 34.74 -17.29 -20.56
CA VAL A 142 35.95 -18.10 -20.29
C VAL A 142 36.57 -18.59 -21.59
N LEU A 143 35.74 -18.95 -22.57
CA LEU A 143 36.14 -19.42 -23.88
C LEU A 143 35.52 -18.53 -24.96
N SER A 144 36.30 -18.18 -26.00
CA SER A 144 35.72 -17.61 -27.22
C SER A 144 34.78 -18.62 -27.88
N LEU A 145 33.93 -18.17 -28.80
CA LEU A 145 33.03 -19.07 -29.52
C LEU A 145 33.83 -20.12 -30.31
N GLU A 146 34.91 -19.71 -30.96
CA GLU A 146 35.77 -20.61 -31.75
C GLU A 146 36.47 -21.65 -30.87
N ASP A 147 37.02 -21.24 -29.73
CA ASP A 147 37.71 -22.16 -28.82
C ASP A 147 36.73 -23.11 -28.12
N ALA A 148 35.55 -22.62 -27.74
CA ALA A 148 34.48 -23.47 -27.23
C ALA A 148 34.02 -24.48 -28.29
N ALA A 149 33.81 -24.05 -29.54
CA ALA A 149 33.42 -24.94 -30.64
C ALA A 149 34.48 -26.01 -30.92
N LYS A 150 35.77 -25.65 -30.94
CA LYS A 150 36.88 -26.61 -31.05
C LYS A 150 36.85 -27.64 -29.91
N LEU A 151 36.67 -27.17 -28.67
CA LEU A 151 36.58 -28.04 -27.49
C LEU A 151 35.42 -29.03 -27.61
N VAL A 152 34.22 -28.53 -27.92
CA VAL A 152 33.00 -29.34 -28.05
C VAL A 152 33.11 -30.35 -29.20
N ALA A 153 33.60 -29.93 -30.37
CA ALA A 153 33.77 -30.81 -31.51
C ALA A 153 34.81 -31.91 -31.25
N ALA A 154 35.97 -31.55 -30.68
CA ALA A 154 37.00 -32.53 -30.33
C ALA A 154 36.51 -33.50 -29.25
N ARG A 155 35.87 -32.99 -28.19
CA ARG A 155 35.29 -33.80 -27.12
C ARG A 155 34.28 -34.80 -27.67
N GLY A 156 33.32 -34.36 -28.48
CA GLY A 156 32.32 -35.23 -29.08
C GLY A 156 32.90 -36.30 -30.00
N ARG A 157 33.82 -35.92 -30.90
CA ARG A 157 34.51 -36.83 -31.83
C ARG A 157 35.32 -37.90 -31.10
N LEU A 158 36.13 -37.49 -30.13
CA LEU A 158 37.01 -38.39 -29.40
C LEU A 158 36.23 -39.35 -28.51
N MET A 159 35.18 -38.86 -27.83
CA MET A 159 34.30 -39.70 -27.02
C MET A 159 33.55 -40.72 -27.87
N GLN A 160 33.13 -40.36 -29.10
CA GLN A 160 32.48 -41.31 -30.00
C GLN A 160 33.45 -42.37 -30.53
N ALA A 161 34.72 -42.02 -30.76
CA ALA A 161 35.71 -42.93 -31.35
C ALA A 161 36.17 -44.05 -30.40
N LEU A 162 35.80 -43.97 -29.12
CA LEU A 162 36.14 -44.98 -28.13
C LEU A 162 35.47 -46.34 -28.43
N PRO A 163 36.01 -47.46 -27.91
CA PRO A 163 35.37 -48.75 -28.06
C PRO A 163 33.98 -48.78 -27.41
N SER A 164 33.03 -49.44 -28.08
CA SER A 164 31.74 -49.78 -27.48
C SER A 164 31.90 -50.90 -26.43
N GLY A 165 30.99 -50.95 -25.45
CA GLY A 165 31.01 -51.97 -24.37
C GLY A 165 30.90 -51.41 -22.94
N GLY A 166 30.79 -50.09 -22.79
CA GLY A 166 30.45 -49.45 -21.52
C GLY A 166 28.95 -49.27 -21.33
N ALA A 167 28.50 -49.14 -20.08
CA ALA A 167 27.12 -48.80 -19.75
C ALA A 167 27.05 -47.61 -18.78
N MET A 168 25.92 -46.90 -18.79
CA MET A 168 25.56 -45.91 -17.77
C MET A 168 24.18 -46.23 -17.21
N VAL A 169 24.04 -46.29 -15.88
CA VAL A 169 22.78 -46.60 -15.21
C VAL A 169 22.51 -45.57 -14.11
N SER A 170 21.35 -44.93 -14.17
CA SER A 170 20.82 -44.13 -13.07
C SER A 170 20.26 -45.06 -11.98
N ILE A 171 20.62 -44.78 -10.74
CA ILE A 171 20.25 -45.54 -9.54
C ILE A 171 19.59 -44.57 -8.55
N GLN A 172 18.42 -44.94 -8.04
CA GLN A 172 17.81 -44.23 -6.90
C GLN A 172 18.50 -44.66 -5.60
N ALA A 173 19.65 -44.06 -5.33
CA ALA A 173 20.44 -44.26 -4.12
C ALA A 173 21.34 -43.05 -3.88
N SER A 174 21.83 -42.89 -2.66
CA SER A 174 22.84 -41.90 -2.29
C SER A 174 24.25 -42.32 -2.73
N GLU A 175 25.14 -41.34 -2.85
CA GLU A 175 26.57 -41.60 -3.11
C GLU A 175 27.20 -42.51 -2.04
N ALA A 176 26.79 -42.36 -0.78
CA ALA A 176 27.31 -43.15 0.34
C ALA A 176 26.94 -44.65 0.23
N GLU A 177 25.78 -44.97 -0.35
CA GLU A 177 25.34 -46.35 -0.57
C GLU A 177 26.05 -47.01 -1.76
N VAL A 178 26.34 -46.24 -2.81
CA VAL A 178 26.96 -46.76 -4.04
C VAL A 178 28.48 -46.84 -3.95
N ARG A 179 29.12 -45.87 -3.28
CA ARG A 179 30.58 -45.77 -3.17
C ARG A 179 31.29 -47.05 -2.69
N PRO A 180 30.78 -47.80 -1.70
CA PRO A 180 31.40 -49.07 -1.26
C PRO A 180 31.34 -50.20 -2.28
N LEU A 181 30.51 -50.07 -3.33
CA LEU A 181 30.29 -51.09 -4.36
C LEU A 181 31.15 -50.86 -5.61
N LEU A 182 31.88 -49.75 -5.68
CA LEU A 182 32.70 -49.39 -6.84
C LEU A 182 33.98 -50.23 -6.92
N SER A 183 34.50 -50.35 -8.14
CA SER A 183 35.79 -50.98 -8.44
C SER A 183 36.55 -50.12 -9.45
N ASP A 184 37.79 -50.46 -9.79
CA ASP A 184 38.57 -49.72 -10.79
C ASP A 184 37.94 -49.71 -12.20
N ARG A 185 36.91 -50.55 -12.44
CA ARG A 185 36.17 -50.66 -13.70
C ARG A 185 34.90 -49.81 -13.78
N VAL A 186 34.43 -49.27 -12.65
CA VAL A 186 33.16 -48.50 -12.57
C VAL A 186 33.32 -47.30 -11.64
N ALA A 187 32.92 -46.13 -12.13
CA ALA A 187 32.88 -44.90 -11.36
C ALA A 187 31.43 -44.42 -11.17
N ILE A 188 31.26 -43.45 -10.27
CA ILE A 188 30.06 -42.62 -10.26
C ILE A 188 30.27 -41.54 -11.32
N ALA A 189 29.49 -41.58 -12.39
CA ALA A 189 29.49 -40.56 -13.43
C ALA A 189 28.89 -39.24 -12.94
N ALA A 190 27.81 -39.31 -12.16
CA ALA A 190 27.11 -38.11 -11.72
C ALA A 190 26.43 -38.32 -10.36
N VAL A 191 26.44 -37.28 -9.54
CA VAL A 191 25.61 -37.11 -8.34
C VAL A 191 24.57 -36.05 -8.66
N ASN A 192 23.40 -36.48 -9.13
CA ASN A 192 22.34 -35.61 -9.64
C ASN A 192 21.42 -35.09 -8.53
N GLY A 193 21.29 -35.83 -7.43
CA GLY A 193 20.49 -35.44 -6.26
C GLY A 193 20.89 -36.24 -5.03
N PRO A 194 20.31 -35.94 -3.84
CA PRO A 194 20.66 -36.61 -2.58
C PRO A 194 20.47 -38.14 -2.61
N ALA A 195 19.52 -38.62 -3.40
CA ALA A 195 19.21 -40.04 -3.60
C ALA A 195 19.15 -40.41 -5.10
N SER A 196 19.94 -39.72 -5.93
CA SER A 196 19.97 -39.91 -7.38
C SER A 196 21.40 -39.84 -7.91
N VAL A 197 21.97 -41.00 -8.24
CA VAL A 197 23.32 -41.11 -8.80
C VAL A 197 23.32 -41.86 -10.12
N VAL A 198 24.36 -41.67 -10.93
CA VAL A 198 24.60 -42.41 -12.16
C VAL A 198 25.94 -43.11 -12.05
N VAL A 199 25.96 -44.42 -12.27
CA VAL A 199 27.20 -45.21 -12.37
C VAL A 199 27.54 -45.45 -13.84
N SER A 200 28.83 -45.49 -14.15
CA SER A 200 29.35 -45.71 -15.50
C SER A 200 30.66 -46.48 -15.50
N GLY A 201 30.86 -47.31 -16.51
CA GLY A 201 32.07 -48.12 -16.68
C GLY A 201 31.77 -49.36 -17.52
N ASP A 202 32.51 -50.44 -17.27
CA ASP A 202 32.31 -51.73 -17.92
C ASP A 202 30.88 -52.24 -17.70
N GLU A 203 30.24 -52.73 -18.76
CA GLU A 203 28.81 -53.08 -18.75
C GLU A 203 28.46 -54.15 -17.70
N ASP A 204 29.27 -55.20 -17.57
CA ASP A 204 29.05 -56.28 -16.60
C ASP A 204 29.07 -55.77 -15.15
N ALA A 205 30.05 -54.95 -14.82
CA ALA A 205 30.24 -54.39 -13.49
C ALA A 205 29.16 -53.35 -13.15
N VAL A 206 28.75 -52.52 -14.12
CA VAL A 206 27.63 -51.57 -13.95
C VAL A 206 26.32 -52.31 -13.70
N VAL A 207 26.04 -53.37 -14.46
CA VAL A 207 24.83 -54.19 -14.29
C VAL A 207 24.83 -54.91 -12.95
N GLU A 208 25.97 -55.41 -12.48
CA GLU A 208 26.10 -56.03 -11.16
C GLU A 208 25.73 -55.05 -10.03
N ILE A 209 26.23 -53.81 -10.08
CA ILE A 209 25.89 -52.78 -9.10
C ILE A 209 24.40 -52.42 -9.21
N ALA A 210 23.89 -52.19 -10.42
CA ALA A 210 22.51 -51.83 -10.64
C ALA A 210 21.52 -52.88 -10.12
N ALA A 211 21.85 -54.18 -10.22
CA ALA A 211 21.01 -55.28 -9.74
C ALA A 211 20.83 -55.29 -8.20
N ARG A 212 21.64 -54.54 -7.45
CA ARG A 212 21.51 -54.41 -5.98
C ARG A 212 20.44 -53.40 -5.55
N PHE A 213 19.86 -52.64 -6.49
CA PHE A 213 18.89 -51.58 -6.21
C PHE A 213 17.58 -51.83 -6.96
N GLU A 214 16.44 -51.54 -6.30
CA GLU A 214 15.12 -51.80 -6.87
C GLU A 214 14.76 -50.85 -8.02
N LYS A 215 15.18 -49.57 -7.93
CA LYS A 215 14.85 -48.55 -8.94
C LYS A 215 16.10 -48.11 -9.68
N THR A 216 16.28 -48.67 -10.87
CA THR A 216 17.36 -48.33 -11.78
C THR A 216 16.83 -48.06 -13.19
N ARG A 217 17.55 -47.22 -13.94
CA ARG A 217 17.24 -46.91 -15.33
C ARG A 217 18.53 -46.84 -16.14
N ARG A 218 18.67 -47.74 -17.11
CA ARG A 218 19.76 -47.66 -18.08
C ARG A 218 19.59 -46.42 -18.97
N LEU A 219 20.65 -45.64 -19.10
CA LEU A 219 20.67 -44.45 -19.95
C LEU A 219 20.94 -44.86 -21.39
N ARG A 220 20.29 -44.17 -22.33
CA ARG A 220 20.48 -44.38 -23.78
C ARG A 220 21.71 -43.59 -24.23
N VAL A 221 22.88 -44.18 -24.00
CA VAL A 221 24.17 -43.63 -24.42
C VAL A 221 25.00 -44.74 -25.04
N SER A 222 25.82 -44.40 -26.02
CA SER A 222 26.67 -45.34 -26.75
C SER A 222 27.93 -45.75 -25.98
N HIS A 223 28.34 -44.94 -25.00
CA HIS A 223 29.58 -45.11 -24.24
C HIS A 223 29.37 -44.74 -22.75
N ALA A 224 30.28 -45.21 -21.90
CA ALA A 224 30.28 -44.92 -20.47
C ALA A 224 31.09 -43.66 -20.14
N PHE A 225 30.47 -42.48 -20.28
CA PHE A 225 31.09 -41.20 -19.96
C PHE A 225 31.39 -41.05 -18.46
N HIS A 226 32.32 -40.15 -18.11
CA HIS A 226 32.71 -39.87 -16.72
C HIS A 226 33.15 -41.15 -15.99
N SER A 227 34.00 -41.93 -16.66
CA SER A 227 34.47 -43.22 -16.19
C SER A 227 35.93 -43.48 -16.63
N PRO A 228 36.58 -44.53 -16.08
CA PRO A 228 37.89 -44.97 -16.55
C PRO A 228 37.95 -45.28 -18.05
N LEU A 229 36.82 -45.55 -18.71
CA LEU A 229 36.76 -45.78 -20.15
C LEU A 229 37.03 -44.52 -20.99
N MET A 230 37.12 -43.34 -20.38
CA MET A 230 37.55 -42.10 -21.05
C MET A 230 39.07 -41.95 -21.12
N GLU A 231 39.84 -42.71 -20.34
CA GLU A 231 41.32 -42.62 -20.29
C GLU A 231 42.00 -42.67 -21.68
N PRO A 232 41.57 -43.53 -22.64
CA PRO A 232 42.24 -43.63 -23.94
C PRO A 232 42.18 -42.36 -24.79
N MET A 233 41.18 -41.49 -24.60
CA MET A 233 41.06 -40.25 -25.38
C MET A 233 41.81 -39.06 -24.77
N LEU A 234 42.26 -39.14 -23.51
CA LEU A 234 42.76 -37.96 -22.78
C LEU A 234 44.03 -37.37 -23.40
N GLY A 235 44.89 -38.19 -24.01
CA GLY A 235 46.11 -37.73 -24.66
C GLY A 235 45.84 -36.82 -25.85
N GLU A 236 45.03 -37.30 -26.82
CA GLU A 236 44.63 -36.50 -28.00
C GLU A 236 43.76 -35.30 -27.59
N PHE A 237 42.94 -35.46 -26.54
CA PHE A 237 42.13 -34.36 -26.03
C PHE A 237 42.97 -33.25 -25.37
N TRP A 238 44.03 -33.60 -24.63
CA TRP A 238 44.97 -32.64 -24.06
C TRP A 238 45.67 -31.80 -25.13
N GLU A 239 46.04 -32.38 -26.28
CA GLU A 239 46.62 -31.62 -27.39
C GLU A 239 45.68 -30.51 -27.89
N VAL A 240 44.37 -30.79 -27.93
CA VAL A 240 43.36 -29.77 -28.28
C VAL A 240 43.22 -28.75 -27.16
N VAL A 241 42.97 -29.19 -25.92
CA VAL A 241 42.71 -28.33 -24.76
C VAL A 241 43.87 -27.38 -24.48
N SER A 242 45.12 -27.86 -24.59
CA SER A 242 46.32 -27.05 -24.39
C SER A 242 46.56 -25.99 -25.46
N SER A 243 45.84 -26.06 -26.59
CA SER A 243 45.87 -25.05 -27.65
C SER A 243 44.86 -23.91 -27.45
N LEU A 244 43.94 -24.07 -26.50
CA LEU A 244 42.84 -23.11 -26.25
C LEU A 244 43.27 -22.00 -25.29
N THR A 245 42.59 -20.86 -25.36
CA THR A 245 42.79 -19.76 -24.41
C THR A 245 41.63 -19.69 -23.42
N PHE A 246 41.95 -19.73 -22.12
CA PHE A 246 40.98 -19.61 -21.03
C PHE A 246 41.08 -18.25 -20.35
N HIS A 247 39.97 -17.54 -20.30
CA HIS A 247 39.85 -16.21 -19.68
C HIS A 247 39.11 -16.28 -18.34
N THR A 248 39.34 -15.30 -17.47
CA THR A 248 38.61 -15.20 -16.20
C THR A 248 37.10 -15.02 -16.46
N PRO A 249 36.22 -15.79 -15.78
CA PRO A 249 34.78 -15.67 -15.95
C PRO A 249 34.27 -14.26 -15.64
N GLN A 250 33.45 -13.70 -16.53
CA GLN A 250 32.70 -12.45 -16.33
C GLN A 250 31.43 -12.68 -15.50
N ILE A 251 30.85 -13.87 -15.63
CA ILE A 251 29.77 -14.38 -14.79
C ILE A 251 30.34 -15.56 -14.00
N PRO A 252 30.25 -15.57 -12.66
CA PRO A 252 30.74 -16.68 -11.85
C PRO A 252 30.12 -18.03 -12.24
N VAL A 253 30.95 -19.02 -12.53
CA VAL A 253 30.52 -20.39 -12.85
C VAL A 253 30.87 -21.29 -11.68
N VAL A 254 29.92 -22.07 -11.15
CA VAL A 254 30.21 -23.12 -10.16
C VAL A 254 30.57 -24.40 -10.90
N SER A 255 31.77 -24.91 -10.62
CA SER A 255 32.27 -26.16 -11.18
C SER A 255 31.52 -27.35 -10.60
N THR A 256 31.09 -28.28 -11.47
CA THR A 256 30.52 -29.56 -11.02
C THR A 256 31.58 -30.62 -10.74
N VAL A 257 32.87 -30.32 -10.91
CA VAL A 257 33.97 -31.24 -10.57
C VAL A 257 34.56 -30.88 -9.20
N THR A 258 34.85 -29.61 -8.96
CA THR A 258 35.51 -29.16 -7.71
C THR A 258 34.54 -28.70 -6.64
N GLY A 259 33.30 -28.36 -7.01
CA GLY A 259 32.33 -27.72 -6.10
C GLY A 259 32.69 -26.27 -5.73
N SER A 260 33.66 -25.67 -6.41
CA SER A 260 34.09 -24.28 -6.22
C SER A 260 33.80 -23.45 -7.48
N LEU A 261 34.07 -22.14 -7.42
CA LEU A 261 34.06 -21.32 -8.62
C LEU A 261 35.12 -21.82 -9.63
N LEU A 262 34.74 -21.83 -10.91
CA LEU A 262 35.55 -22.28 -12.04
C LEU A 262 36.75 -21.33 -12.22
N GLY A 263 37.95 -21.91 -12.33
CA GLY A 263 39.18 -21.21 -12.66
C GLY A 263 39.44 -21.12 -14.17
N THR A 264 40.71 -20.97 -14.54
CA THR A 264 41.17 -20.87 -15.94
C THR A 264 42.16 -21.98 -16.32
N ASP A 265 42.23 -23.04 -15.52
CA ASP A 265 43.21 -24.11 -15.70
C ASP A 265 42.80 -25.02 -16.86
N ALA A 266 43.71 -25.28 -17.81
CA ALA A 266 43.42 -26.12 -18.96
C ALA A 266 43.25 -27.59 -18.55
N GLU A 267 44.04 -28.05 -17.56
CA GLU A 267 44.01 -29.38 -16.98
C GLU A 267 42.63 -29.75 -16.45
N TYR A 268 41.87 -28.76 -15.96
CA TYR A 268 40.50 -28.94 -15.50
C TYR A 268 39.63 -29.61 -16.56
N TRP A 269 39.70 -29.16 -17.81
CA TRP A 269 38.82 -29.63 -18.88
C TRP A 269 39.12 -31.05 -19.34
N VAL A 270 40.38 -31.47 -19.24
CA VAL A 270 40.76 -32.87 -19.48
C VAL A 270 40.29 -33.77 -18.35
N GLU A 271 40.37 -33.34 -17.10
CA GLU A 271 39.82 -34.12 -15.99
C GLU A 271 38.28 -34.14 -16.02
N GLN A 272 37.64 -33.07 -16.50
CA GLN A 272 36.18 -32.93 -16.52
C GLN A 272 35.45 -34.03 -17.28
N VAL A 273 36.05 -34.59 -18.34
CA VAL A 273 35.42 -35.68 -19.11
C VAL A 273 35.44 -37.03 -18.38
N ARG A 274 36.31 -37.15 -17.38
CA ARG A 274 36.55 -38.37 -16.58
C ARG A 274 35.93 -38.28 -15.19
N ALA A 275 35.97 -37.10 -14.57
CA ALA A 275 35.55 -36.89 -13.19
C ALA A 275 34.02 -37.00 -13.01
N THR A 276 33.61 -37.28 -11.78
CA THR A 276 32.19 -37.28 -11.40
C THR A 276 31.58 -35.89 -11.53
N VAL A 277 30.44 -35.79 -12.23
CA VAL A 277 29.61 -34.57 -12.29
C VAL A 277 28.81 -34.42 -11.00
N ARG A 278 29.25 -33.56 -10.09
CA ARG A 278 28.66 -33.29 -8.77
C ARG A 278 27.58 -32.22 -8.84
N PHE A 279 26.57 -32.41 -9.69
CA PHE A 279 25.49 -31.44 -9.92
C PHE A 279 24.74 -31.04 -8.64
N ALA A 280 24.37 -32.02 -7.80
CA ALA A 280 23.67 -31.75 -6.54
C ALA A 280 24.50 -30.91 -5.56
N ASP A 281 25.84 -31.06 -5.59
CA ASP A 281 26.74 -30.25 -4.77
C ASP A 281 26.79 -28.81 -5.31
N GLY A 282 26.85 -28.65 -6.63
CA GLY A 282 26.80 -27.32 -7.27
C GLY A 282 25.49 -26.57 -6.99
N VAL A 283 24.34 -27.25 -7.01
CA VAL A 283 23.04 -26.64 -6.65
C VAL A 283 23.03 -26.19 -5.18
N ARG A 284 23.57 -27.01 -4.27
CA ARG A 284 23.67 -26.64 -2.84
C ARG A 284 24.60 -25.46 -2.60
N GLU A 285 25.78 -25.46 -3.23
CA GLU A 285 26.73 -24.34 -3.18
C GLU A 285 26.10 -23.03 -3.67
N LEU A 286 25.31 -23.08 -4.74
CA LEU A 286 24.56 -21.91 -5.22
C LEU A 286 23.48 -21.46 -4.22
N GLY A 287 22.78 -22.40 -3.58
CA GLY A 287 21.85 -22.10 -2.49
C GLY A 287 22.53 -21.39 -1.32
N ASP A 288 23.70 -21.87 -0.90
CA ASP A 288 24.52 -21.26 0.16
C ASP A 288 25.01 -19.86 -0.20
N ARG A 289 25.15 -19.57 -1.51
CA ARG A 289 25.47 -18.23 -2.06
C ARG A 289 24.24 -17.32 -2.21
N GLY A 290 23.06 -17.77 -1.80
CA GLY A 290 21.83 -16.97 -1.83
C GLY A 290 21.05 -17.04 -3.15
N VAL A 291 21.35 -18.00 -4.03
CA VAL A 291 20.53 -18.27 -5.22
C VAL A 291 19.21 -18.88 -4.80
N ARG A 292 18.11 -18.30 -5.28
CA ARG A 292 16.74 -18.76 -4.98
C ARG A 292 15.92 -19.09 -6.22
N THR A 293 16.42 -18.73 -7.40
CA THR A 293 15.75 -19.01 -8.67
C THR A 293 16.74 -19.66 -9.60
N PHE A 294 16.38 -20.82 -10.13
CA PHE A 294 17.21 -21.59 -11.05
C PHE A 294 16.46 -21.76 -12.37
N LEU A 295 17.11 -21.47 -13.49
CA LEU A 295 16.56 -21.72 -14.82
C LEU A 295 17.43 -22.71 -15.58
N GLU A 296 16.87 -23.85 -15.96
CA GLU A 296 17.51 -24.78 -16.90
C GLU A 296 17.44 -24.22 -18.31
N VAL A 297 18.62 -24.05 -18.90
CA VAL A 297 18.88 -23.67 -20.29
C VAL A 297 19.23 -24.95 -21.04
N GLY A 298 18.27 -25.43 -21.82
CA GLY A 298 18.41 -26.65 -22.61
C GLY A 298 17.08 -27.11 -23.22
N PRO A 299 17.05 -28.30 -23.85
CA PRO A 299 15.89 -28.77 -24.63
C PRO A 299 14.72 -29.29 -23.77
N GLY A 300 14.87 -29.36 -22.45
CA GLY A 300 13.86 -29.96 -21.56
C GLY A 300 13.96 -29.46 -20.12
N GLY A 301 13.41 -30.25 -19.19
CA GLY A 301 13.30 -29.90 -17.78
C GLY A 301 13.95 -30.90 -16.81
N VAL A 302 15.00 -31.59 -17.26
CA VAL A 302 15.64 -32.66 -16.49
C VAL A 302 16.46 -32.09 -15.34
N LEU A 303 17.29 -31.08 -15.60
CA LEU A 303 18.08 -30.44 -14.54
C LEU A 303 17.20 -29.66 -13.56
N ALA A 304 16.14 -29.01 -14.02
CA ALA A 304 15.20 -28.32 -13.17
C ALA A 304 14.55 -29.30 -12.18
N ALA A 305 14.13 -30.49 -12.65
CA ALA A 305 13.59 -31.54 -11.78
C ALA A 305 14.64 -32.04 -10.76
N MET A 306 15.88 -32.30 -11.21
CA MET A 306 16.97 -32.75 -10.34
C MET A 306 17.37 -31.69 -9.30
N ALA A 307 17.46 -30.43 -9.72
CA ALA A 307 17.78 -29.32 -8.84
C ALA A 307 16.72 -29.18 -7.76
N GLN A 308 15.43 -29.29 -8.12
CA GLN A 308 14.32 -29.16 -7.17
C GLN A 308 14.41 -30.18 -6.01
N GLU A 309 14.96 -31.37 -6.23
CA GLU A 309 15.19 -32.38 -5.17
C GLU A 309 16.24 -31.95 -4.12
N SER A 310 17.09 -30.96 -4.47
CA SER A 310 18.16 -30.43 -3.62
C SER A 310 17.83 -29.07 -3.01
N LEU A 311 16.70 -28.46 -3.37
CA LEU A 311 16.30 -27.12 -2.92
C LEU A 311 15.33 -27.17 -1.73
N GLY A 312 15.38 -26.15 -0.88
CA GLY A 312 14.38 -25.90 0.15
C GLY A 312 13.15 -25.17 -0.38
N ASP A 313 12.12 -25.01 0.45
CA ASP A 313 10.81 -24.44 0.08
C ASP A 313 10.87 -23.00 -0.43
N ASP A 314 11.94 -22.27 -0.12
CA ASP A 314 12.14 -20.88 -0.52
C ASP A 314 12.88 -20.72 -1.87
N ALA A 315 13.31 -21.83 -2.50
CA ALA A 315 13.97 -21.85 -3.80
C ALA A 315 13.22 -22.72 -4.81
N ALA A 316 13.29 -22.35 -6.09
CA ALA A 316 12.60 -23.07 -7.15
C ALA A 316 13.42 -23.14 -8.44
N ALA A 317 13.27 -24.25 -9.16
CA ALA A 317 13.89 -24.48 -10.45
C ALA A 317 12.85 -24.60 -11.57
N PHE A 318 13.11 -23.96 -12.71
CA PHE A 318 12.24 -24.02 -13.89
C PHE A 318 13.03 -24.33 -15.15
N ALA A 319 12.36 -24.89 -16.13
CA ALA A 319 12.93 -25.19 -17.44
C ALA A 319 12.51 -24.14 -18.47
N THR A 320 13.45 -23.65 -19.29
CA THR A 320 13.16 -22.75 -20.41
C THR A 320 12.34 -23.46 -21.49
N LEU A 321 12.59 -24.75 -21.72
CA LEU A 321 11.85 -25.57 -22.68
C LEU A 321 11.22 -26.79 -21.99
N ARG A 322 10.08 -27.23 -22.51
CA ARG A 322 9.39 -28.45 -22.06
C ARG A 322 8.81 -29.18 -23.27
N LYS A 323 8.91 -30.51 -23.23
CA LYS A 323 8.52 -31.39 -24.34
C LYS A 323 7.07 -31.22 -24.81
N ASP A 324 6.16 -30.90 -23.90
CA ASP A 324 4.71 -30.83 -24.17
C ASP A 324 4.19 -29.39 -24.29
N VAL A 325 5.08 -28.41 -24.45
CA VAL A 325 4.73 -26.99 -24.58
C VAL A 325 5.40 -26.42 -25.81
N VAL A 326 4.67 -25.63 -26.60
CA VAL A 326 5.22 -24.95 -27.78
C VAL A 326 6.36 -24.03 -27.33
N GLU A 327 7.54 -24.15 -27.95
CA GLU A 327 8.81 -23.60 -27.43
C GLU A 327 8.76 -22.09 -27.10
N PRO A 328 8.20 -21.20 -27.96
CA PRO A 328 8.09 -19.78 -27.62
C PRO A 328 7.25 -19.51 -26.37
N LEU A 329 6.17 -20.28 -26.16
CA LEU A 329 5.35 -20.15 -24.95
C LEU A 329 6.06 -20.74 -23.73
N ALA A 330 6.85 -21.81 -23.92
CA ALA A 330 7.62 -22.42 -22.85
C ALA A 330 8.65 -21.45 -22.27
N VAL A 331 9.44 -20.80 -23.13
CA VAL A 331 10.49 -19.87 -22.71
C VAL A 331 9.91 -18.61 -22.08
N VAL A 332 8.86 -18.03 -22.66
CA VAL A 332 8.17 -16.86 -22.07
C VAL A 332 7.53 -17.23 -20.73
N GLY A 333 6.98 -18.44 -20.61
CA GLY A 333 6.46 -18.97 -19.34
C GLY A 333 7.54 -19.11 -18.27
N ALA A 334 8.74 -19.58 -18.62
CA ALA A 334 9.86 -19.69 -17.70
C ALA A 334 10.34 -18.31 -17.22
N VAL A 335 10.46 -17.34 -18.13
CA VAL A 335 10.80 -15.94 -17.80
C VAL A 335 9.73 -15.31 -16.91
N GLY A 336 8.45 -15.58 -17.18
CA GLY A 336 7.35 -15.15 -16.32
C GLY A 336 7.46 -15.68 -14.88
N LYS A 337 7.81 -16.95 -14.71
CA LYS A 337 8.05 -17.55 -13.38
C LYS A 337 9.26 -16.93 -12.67
N ALA A 338 10.35 -16.68 -13.40
CA ALA A 338 11.51 -15.99 -12.85
C ALA A 338 11.16 -14.57 -12.39
N TYR A 339 10.39 -13.83 -13.19
CA TYR A 339 9.95 -12.47 -12.87
C TYR A 339 9.05 -12.39 -11.64
N VAL A 340 8.14 -13.35 -11.46
CA VAL A 340 7.30 -13.48 -10.26
C VAL A 340 8.18 -13.63 -9.01
N ARG A 341 9.32 -14.31 -9.15
CA ARG A 341 10.34 -14.46 -8.10
C ARG A 341 11.35 -13.31 -8.04
N GLY A 342 11.07 -12.17 -8.66
CA GLY A 342 11.86 -10.95 -8.50
C GLY A 342 12.96 -10.73 -9.53
N VAL A 343 13.17 -11.65 -10.47
CA VAL A 343 14.15 -11.48 -11.56
C VAL A 343 13.75 -10.29 -12.44
N GLY A 344 14.73 -9.45 -12.79
CA GLY A 344 14.54 -8.35 -13.73
C GLY A 344 14.29 -8.87 -15.15
N VAL A 345 13.27 -8.33 -15.81
CA VAL A 345 12.93 -8.65 -17.20
C VAL A 345 12.61 -7.36 -17.95
N ASP A 346 13.25 -7.14 -19.09
CA ASP A 346 12.88 -6.12 -20.05
C ASP A 346 11.68 -6.59 -20.89
N TRP A 347 10.50 -6.42 -20.31
CA TRP A 347 9.24 -6.72 -20.96
C TRP A 347 8.99 -5.88 -22.23
N LYS A 348 9.64 -4.73 -22.38
CA LYS A 348 9.49 -3.92 -23.61
C LYS A 348 10.24 -4.54 -24.77
N ALA A 349 11.40 -5.14 -24.51
CA ALA A 349 12.13 -5.92 -25.50
C ALA A 349 11.34 -7.16 -25.93
N LEU A 350 10.76 -7.89 -24.96
CA LEU A 350 9.96 -9.10 -25.23
C LEU A 350 8.66 -8.79 -26.00
N LEU A 351 7.97 -7.70 -25.65
CA LEU A 351 6.68 -7.29 -26.23
C LEU A 351 6.84 -6.17 -27.27
N ALA A 352 7.98 -6.15 -27.99
CA ALA A 352 8.26 -5.14 -28.99
C ALA A 352 7.13 -5.04 -30.02
N GLY A 353 6.75 -3.80 -30.37
CA GLY A 353 5.62 -3.52 -31.29
C GLY A 353 4.27 -3.32 -30.61
N GLY A 354 4.14 -3.60 -29.30
CA GLY A 354 2.95 -3.27 -28.53
C GLY A 354 2.72 -1.76 -28.37
N ARG A 355 1.45 -1.36 -28.30
CA ARG A 355 1.01 0.02 -28.11
C ARG A 355 0.36 0.19 -26.74
N ARG A 356 0.43 1.42 -26.23
CA ARG A 356 -0.24 1.78 -24.98
C ARG A 356 -1.75 1.78 -25.16
N VAL A 357 -2.45 1.03 -24.33
CA VAL A 357 -3.92 1.00 -24.23
C VAL A 357 -4.37 1.36 -22.82
N GLU A 358 -5.63 1.81 -22.69
CA GLU A 358 -6.24 2.07 -21.40
C GLU A 358 -6.49 0.76 -20.65
N LEU A 359 -6.18 0.75 -19.36
CA LEU A 359 -6.27 -0.43 -18.49
C LEU A 359 -6.99 -0.04 -17.19
N PRO A 360 -7.75 -0.96 -16.56
CA PRO A 360 -8.45 -0.70 -15.29
C PRO A 360 -7.52 -0.17 -14.19
N THR A 361 -8.02 0.68 -13.29
CA THR A 361 -7.23 1.18 -12.15
C THR A 361 -6.86 0.05 -11.19
N TYR A 362 -5.94 0.31 -10.26
CA TYR A 362 -5.58 -0.66 -9.22
C TYR A 362 -6.78 -0.97 -8.33
N ALA A 363 -7.01 -2.25 -8.07
CA ALA A 363 -8.01 -2.70 -7.10
C ALA A 363 -7.46 -2.47 -5.68
N PHE A 364 -7.80 -1.34 -5.07
CA PHE A 364 -7.46 -1.06 -3.67
C PHE A 364 -8.18 -2.05 -2.75
N GLN A 365 -7.59 -2.37 -1.59
CA GLN A 365 -8.19 -3.28 -0.59
C GLN A 365 -9.39 -2.66 0.16
N HIS A 366 -9.69 -1.37 -0.08
CA HIS A 366 -10.84 -0.63 0.46
C HIS A 366 -10.98 -0.71 1.99
N GLN A 367 -9.85 -0.80 2.71
CA GLN A 367 -9.82 -0.78 4.16
C GLN A 367 -9.93 0.67 4.67
N ARG A 368 -10.82 0.89 5.65
CA ARG A 368 -11.10 2.23 6.21
C ARG A 368 -10.07 2.57 7.29
N TYR A 369 -9.11 3.43 6.95
CA TYR A 369 -8.05 3.91 7.86
C TYR A 369 -8.21 5.39 8.23
N TRP A 370 -9.45 5.84 8.46
CA TRP A 370 -9.71 7.22 8.88
C TRP A 370 -9.41 7.36 10.38
N LEU A 371 -8.59 8.34 10.74
CA LEU A 371 -8.53 8.83 12.11
C LEU A 371 -9.88 9.49 12.39
N GLU A 372 -10.75 8.81 13.11
CA GLU A 372 -11.94 9.45 13.67
C GLU A 372 -11.45 10.56 14.58
N PRO A 373 -11.90 11.82 14.40
CA PRO A 373 -11.46 12.90 15.25
C PRO A 373 -11.83 12.52 16.68
N GLN A 374 -10.82 12.17 17.49
CA GLN A 374 -11.01 12.07 18.92
C GLN A 374 -11.59 13.41 19.35
N ARG A 375 -12.83 13.37 19.85
CA ARG A 375 -13.49 14.52 20.48
C ARG A 375 -12.58 14.94 21.62
N ALA A 376 -11.70 15.90 21.37
CA ALA A 376 -10.81 16.45 22.38
C ALA A 376 -11.66 17.31 23.32
N VAL A 377 -12.32 16.66 24.27
CA VAL A 377 -12.44 17.23 25.60
C VAL A 377 -11.00 17.31 26.08
N GLY A 378 -10.43 18.52 26.17
CA GLY A 378 -9.06 18.69 26.67
C GLY A 378 -8.90 17.97 28.00
N ASP A 379 -7.71 17.46 28.30
CA ASP A 379 -7.41 16.73 29.53
C ASP A 379 -7.69 17.61 30.77
N VAL A 380 -8.92 17.56 31.29
CA VAL A 380 -9.37 18.34 32.44
C VAL A 380 -8.72 17.86 33.75
N ALA A 381 -8.12 16.67 33.76
CA ALA A 381 -7.39 16.16 34.91
C ALA A 381 -6.12 16.99 35.19
N ALA A 382 -5.51 17.58 34.16
CA ALA A 382 -4.40 18.52 34.32
C ALA A 382 -4.81 19.81 35.09
N ALA A 383 -6.10 20.14 35.11
CA ALA A 383 -6.67 21.25 35.89
C ALA A 383 -7.22 20.81 37.26
N GLY A 384 -7.02 19.54 37.66
CA GLY A 384 -7.50 18.99 38.92
C GLY A 384 -9.01 18.76 38.99
N LEU A 385 -9.67 18.61 37.84
CA LEU A 385 -11.11 18.33 37.73
C LEU A 385 -11.35 16.87 37.31
N ASP A 386 -12.43 16.28 37.79
CA ASP A 386 -12.83 14.93 37.40
C ASP A 386 -13.47 14.96 36.00
N GLN A 387 -13.20 13.94 35.20
CA GLN A 387 -13.85 13.79 33.89
C GLN A 387 -15.32 13.40 34.08
N ALA A 388 -16.22 14.06 33.37
CA ALA A 388 -17.64 13.74 33.44
C ALA A 388 -18.03 12.51 32.60
N ASP A 389 -17.11 11.91 31.83
CA ASP A 389 -17.36 10.70 31.03
C ASP A 389 -18.66 10.77 30.21
N HIS A 390 -18.94 11.93 29.60
CA HIS A 390 -20.18 12.17 28.89
C HIS A 390 -19.96 13.06 27.65
N PRO A 391 -20.66 12.84 26.52
CA PRO A 391 -20.38 13.61 25.30
C PRO A 391 -20.70 15.11 25.41
N LEU A 392 -21.72 15.50 26.18
CA LEU A 392 -22.12 16.91 26.35
C LEU A 392 -21.50 17.59 27.59
N LEU A 393 -20.83 16.84 28.46
CA LEU A 393 -20.25 17.34 29.72
C LEU A 393 -18.79 16.92 29.80
N GLY A 394 -17.89 17.88 29.94
CA GLY A 394 -16.45 17.63 29.96
C GLY A 394 -15.86 17.38 31.34
N ALA A 395 -16.43 18.00 32.39
CA ALA A 395 -15.89 17.90 33.75
C ALA A 395 -17.00 17.90 34.81
N ALA A 396 -16.75 17.22 35.92
CA ALA A 396 -17.54 17.24 37.14
C ALA A 396 -16.73 17.89 38.27
N VAL A 397 -17.38 18.76 39.06
CA VAL A 397 -16.75 19.52 40.13
C VAL A 397 -17.55 19.33 41.42
N PRO A 398 -17.09 18.47 42.35
CA PRO A 398 -17.68 18.36 43.67
C PRO A 398 -17.56 19.69 44.43
N LEU A 399 -18.66 20.18 44.98
CA LEU A 399 -18.65 21.41 45.77
C LEU A 399 -18.17 21.09 47.18
N ALA A 400 -17.09 21.76 47.61
CA ALA A 400 -16.43 21.52 48.90
C ALA A 400 -17.35 21.68 50.13
N HIS A 401 -18.50 22.37 49.97
CA HIS A 401 -19.49 22.53 51.02
C HIS A 401 -20.84 21.95 50.58
N GLY A 402 -21.49 21.19 51.47
CA GLY A 402 -22.87 20.72 51.28
C GLY A 402 -23.04 19.47 50.41
N GLY A 403 -21.99 18.94 49.77
CA GLY A 403 -22.08 17.70 48.99
C GLY A 403 -22.91 17.84 47.70
N GLY A 404 -23.01 19.05 47.15
CA GLY A 404 -23.51 19.30 45.79
C GLY A 404 -22.43 19.09 44.74
N VAL A 405 -22.81 19.11 43.46
CA VAL A 405 -21.89 18.96 42.33
C VAL A 405 -22.25 19.93 41.20
N LEU A 406 -21.23 20.39 40.48
CA LEU A 406 -21.38 21.18 39.26
C LEU A 406 -20.75 20.43 38.09
N LEU A 407 -21.54 20.04 37.09
CA LEU A 407 -21.02 19.48 35.84
C LEU A 407 -20.97 20.58 34.79
N THR A 408 -19.90 20.61 33.99
CA THR A 408 -19.69 21.64 32.97
C THR A 408 -19.44 21.02 31.61
N GLY A 409 -19.92 21.68 30.55
CA GLY A 409 -19.82 21.19 29.18
C GLY A 409 -19.72 22.32 28.17
N ARG A 410 -19.39 21.98 26.93
CA ARG A 410 -19.38 22.92 25.81
C ARG A 410 -19.90 22.22 24.56
N VAL A 411 -20.96 22.77 23.98
CA VAL A 411 -21.65 22.19 22.82
C VAL A 411 -21.67 23.18 21.66
N SER A 412 -21.55 22.67 20.45
CA SER A 412 -21.69 23.44 19.21
C SER A 412 -22.06 22.51 18.07
N VAL A 413 -22.71 23.04 17.03
CA VAL A 413 -22.97 22.27 15.80
C VAL A 413 -21.70 21.73 15.14
N ARG A 414 -20.53 22.35 15.37
CA ARG A 414 -19.25 21.82 14.87
C ARG A 414 -18.78 20.56 15.61
N THR A 415 -19.01 20.51 16.92
CA THR A 415 -18.56 19.38 17.77
C THR A 415 -19.62 18.31 17.95
N HIS A 416 -20.89 18.70 17.81
CA HIS A 416 -22.09 17.88 17.92
C HIS A 416 -23.00 18.16 16.71
N PRO A 417 -22.64 17.67 15.51
CA PRO A 417 -23.35 17.99 14.27
C PRO A 417 -24.83 17.62 14.29
N TRP A 418 -25.18 16.54 14.99
CA TRP A 418 -26.58 16.13 15.16
C TRP A 418 -27.47 17.22 15.77
N LEU A 419 -26.94 18.19 16.54
CA LEU A 419 -27.75 19.29 17.06
C LEU A 419 -28.38 20.11 15.94
N ALA A 420 -27.71 20.26 14.79
CA ALA A 420 -28.23 21.02 13.65
C ALA A 420 -29.50 20.41 13.04
N ASP A 421 -29.77 19.13 13.33
CA ASP A 421 -30.95 18.42 12.86
C ASP A 421 -32.19 18.65 13.76
N HIS A 422 -32.12 19.49 14.79
CA HIS A 422 -33.27 19.86 15.61
C HIS A 422 -33.51 21.37 15.55
N THR A 423 -34.42 21.78 14.66
CA THR A 423 -34.72 23.19 14.43
C THR A 423 -36.18 23.53 14.76
N VAL A 424 -36.39 24.66 15.45
CA VAL A 424 -37.70 25.19 15.79
C VAL A 424 -37.74 26.64 15.32
N LEU A 425 -38.73 26.99 14.51
CA LEU A 425 -38.87 28.32 13.89
C LEU A 425 -37.58 28.80 13.21
N ASP A 426 -36.93 27.91 12.44
CA ASP A 426 -35.66 28.12 11.73
C ASP A 426 -34.41 28.29 12.61
N GLU A 427 -34.53 28.17 13.94
CA GLU A 427 -33.38 28.22 14.85
C GLU A 427 -33.00 26.81 15.32
N VAL A 428 -31.70 26.52 15.43
CA VAL A 428 -31.22 25.29 16.06
C VAL A 428 -31.50 25.39 17.56
N VAL A 429 -32.38 24.52 18.06
CA VAL A 429 -32.80 24.50 19.46
C VAL A 429 -32.28 23.23 20.12
N PHE A 430 -31.65 23.36 21.27
CA PHE A 430 -31.24 22.24 22.09
C PHE A 430 -32.48 21.46 22.54
N PRO A 431 -32.61 20.16 22.19
CA PRO A 431 -33.84 19.41 22.42
C PRO A 431 -34.09 19.23 23.91
N ALA A 432 -35.37 19.21 24.30
CA ALA A 432 -35.77 19.06 25.69
C ALA A 432 -35.24 17.76 26.32
N THR A 433 -35.18 16.69 25.52
CA THR A 433 -34.62 15.38 25.89
C THR A 433 -33.13 15.42 26.21
N ALA A 434 -32.37 16.40 25.68
CA ALA A 434 -30.97 16.57 26.05
C ALA A 434 -30.82 17.18 27.45
N PHE A 435 -31.79 17.95 27.97
CA PHE A 435 -31.77 18.36 29.38
C PHE A 435 -31.96 17.15 30.31
N ALA A 436 -32.83 16.21 29.95
CA ALA A 436 -32.98 14.97 30.71
C ALA A 436 -31.68 14.15 30.74
N GLU A 437 -31.02 14.00 29.60
CA GLU A 437 -29.71 13.32 29.50
C GLU A 437 -28.64 13.98 30.38
N LEU A 438 -28.54 15.31 30.36
CA LEU A 438 -27.63 16.07 31.22
C LEU A 438 -27.91 15.83 32.71
N VAL A 439 -29.18 15.74 33.09
CA VAL A 439 -29.62 15.61 34.48
C VAL A 439 -29.49 14.18 34.98
N TRP A 440 -29.74 13.15 34.15
CA TRP A 440 -29.43 11.76 34.50
C TRP A 440 -27.94 11.59 34.82
N ARG A 441 -27.06 12.08 33.93
CA ARG A 441 -25.61 12.00 34.20
C ARG A 441 -25.22 12.76 35.48
N ALA A 442 -25.82 13.92 35.75
CA ALA A 442 -25.57 14.66 36.98
C ALA A 442 -26.14 13.95 38.23
N GLY A 443 -27.25 13.23 38.09
CA GLY A 443 -27.85 12.38 39.12
C GLY A 443 -26.95 11.20 39.48
N ASP A 444 -26.38 10.53 38.48
CA ASP A 444 -25.43 9.41 38.67
C ASP A 444 -24.22 9.85 39.51
N GLU A 445 -23.74 11.07 39.31
CA GLU A 445 -22.60 11.63 40.05
C GLU A 445 -22.86 11.76 41.57
N VAL A 446 -24.13 11.89 41.95
CA VAL A 446 -24.55 11.98 43.36
C VAL A 446 -25.31 10.76 43.87
N GLY A 447 -25.50 9.73 43.02
CA GLY A 447 -26.26 8.52 43.33
C GLY A 447 -27.77 8.74 43.43
N TYR A 448 -28.35 9.62 42.61
CA TYR A 448 -29.79 9.93 42.56
C TYR A 448 -30.32 9.61 41.16
N GLU A 449 -30.88 8.41 41.01
CA GLU A 449 -31.20 7.80 39.71
C GLU A 449 -32.57 8.25 39.16
N ARG A 450 -33.42 8.89 39.99
CA ARG A 450 -34.78 9.32 39.60
C ARG A 450 -34.88 10.84 39.50
N ILE A 451 -35.30 11.32 38.32
CA ILE A 451 -35.72 12.70 38.11
C ILE A 451 -37.19 12.81 38.55
N VAL A 452 -37.44 13.46 39.68
CA VAL A 452 -38.81 13.67 40.20
C VAL A 452 -39.57 14.60 39.27
N GLU A 453 -38.92 15.70 38.90
CA GLU A 453 -39.45 16.71 37.98
C GLU A 453 -38.29 17.36 37.22
N LEU A 454 -38.52 17.66 35.94
CA LEU A 454 -37.66 18.50 35.11
C LEU A 454 -38.55 19.44 34.30
N VAL A 455 -38.40 20.74 34.52
CA VAL A 455 -39.14 21.78 33.81
C VAL A 455 -38.18 22.59 32.96
N VAL A 456 -38.47 22.70 31.65
CA VAL A 456 -37.74 23.54 30.71
C VAL A 456 -38.37 24.92 30.66
N HIS A 457 -37.71 25.92 31.27
CA HIS A 457 -38.21 27.29 31.41
C HIS A 457 -38.03 28.13 30.14
N THR A 458 -36.92 27.94 29.45
CA THR A 458 -36.53 28.76 28.29
C THR A 458 -35.81 27.89 27.28
N PRO A 459 -36.25 27.85 26.00
CA PRO A 459 -35.52 27.14 24.95
C PRO A 459 -34.06 27.61 24.87
N LEU A 460 -33.16 26.69 24.61
CA LEU A 460 -31.74 27.01 24.43
C LEU A 460 -31.41 26.99 22.94
N ALA A 461 -31.25 28.17 22.34
CA ALA A 461 -30.75 28.29 20.98
C ALA A 461 -29.25 27.96 20.91
N VAL A 462 -28.86 27.09 19.98
CA VAL A 462 -27.45 26.77 19.70
C VAL A 462 -27.05 27.53 18.43
N PRO A 463 -26.07 28.44 18.49
CA PRO A 463 -25.72 29.23 17.31
C PRO A 463 -25.06 28.35 16.24
N GLU A 464 -25.34 28.63 14.97
CA GLU A 464 -24.71 27.95 13.82
C GLU A 464 -23.18 28.09 13.84
N GLN A 465 -22.67 29.19 14.42
CA GLN A 465 -21.24 29.44 14.63
C GLN A 465 -20.97 29.82 16.08
N GLY A 466 -19.92 29.25 16.65
CA GLY A 466 -19.57 29.41 18.06
C GLY A 466 -20.00 28.21 18.90
N ALA A 467 -19.94 28.35 20.22
CA ALA A 467 -20.37 27.30 21.14
C ALA A 467 -21.15 27.87 22.32
N VAL A 468 -21.91 26.97 22.95
CA VAL A 468 -22.63 27.20 24.19
C VAL A 468 -21.90 26.46 25.30
N GLN A 469 -21.63 27.16 26.40
CA GLN A 469 -21.16 26.55 27.63
C GLN A 469 -22.37 26.13 28.47
N LEU A 470 -22.31 24.94 29.04
CA LEU A 470 -23.35 24.33 29.86
C LEU A 470 -22.86 24.17 31.29
N GLN A 471 -23.78 24.35 32.25
CA GLN A 471 -23.57 24.06 33.66
C GLN A 471 -24.80 23.34 34.22
N VAL A 472 -24.60 22.18 34.84
CA VAL A 472 -25.63 21.47 35.60
C VAL A 472 -25.23 21.52 37.06
N ALA A 473 -25.94 22.33 37.83
CA ALA A 473 -25.72 22.47 39.26
C ALA A 473 -26.72 21.59 40.02
N VAL A 474 -26.23 20.66 40.83
CA VAL A 474 -27.03 19.83 41.74
C VAL A 474 -26.71 20.25 43.17
N ALA A 475 -27.74 20.61 43.92
CA ALA A 475 -27.61 21.05 45.29
C ALA A 475 -27.27 19.90 46.27
N ALA A 476 -26.93 20.30 47.49
CA ALA A 476 -26.91 19.41 48.65
C ALA A 476 -28.24 18.66 48.83
N PRO A 477 -28.26 17.49 49.51
CA PRO A 477 -29.53 16.88 49.93
C PRO A 477 -30.35 17.85 50.79
N GLY A 478 -31.60 18.09 50.39
CA GLY A 478 -32.58 18.81 51.20
C GLY A 478 -33.18 17.93 52.30
N GLU A 479 -33.94 18.55 53.21
CA GLU A 479 -34.54 17.85 54.38
C GLU A 479 -35.50 16.72 53.99
N ALA A 480 -36.12 16.79 52.81
CA ALA A 480 -37.04 15.79 52.28
C ALA A 480 -36.35 14.65 51.49
N GLY A 481 -35.01 14.57 51.52
CA GLY A 481 -34.24 13.58 50.75
C GLY A 481 -34.17 13.86 49.25
N LEU A 482 -34.70 15.01 48.80
CA LEU A 482 -34.61 15.49 47.42
C LEU A 482 -33.37 16.37 47.22
N ARG A 483 -32.83 16.38 46.00
CA ARG A 483 -31.79 17.33 45.57
C ARG A 483 -32.31 18.19 44.45
N GLU A 484 -32.34 19.50 44.65
CA GLU A 484 -32.66 20.44 43.59
C GLU A 484 -31.53 20.48 42.55
N PHE A 485 -31.89 20.65 41.28
CA PHE A 485 -30.94 20.92 40.22
C PHE A 485 -31.37 22.10 39.35
N ALA A 486 -30.39 22.72 38.68
CA ALA A 486 -30.63 23.72 37.65
C ALA A 486 -29.59 23.59 36.52
N VAL A 487 -30.07 23.71 35.28
CA VAL A 487 -29.25 23.72 34.08
C VAL A 487 -29.14 25.15 33.56
N TYR A 488 -27.91 25.63 33.46
CA TYR A 488 -27.56 26.95 32.96
C TYR A 488 -26.80 26.83 31.66
N ALA A 489 -26.98 27.83 30.79
CA ALA A 489 -26.19 27.95 29.58
C ALA A 489 -25.79 29.40 29.32
N ARG A 490 -24.69 29.58 28.59
CA ARG A 490 -24.28 30.87 28.02
C ARG A 490 -23.58 30.66 26.69
N THR A 491 -23.77 31.56 25.75
CA THR A 491 -23.01 31.58 24.50
C THR A 491 -21.58 32.11 24.73
N ASP A 492 -20.62 31.65 23.95
CA ASP A 492 -19.24 32.15 24.03
C ASP A 492 -19.19 33.68 23.82
N GLY A 493 -18.58 34.39 24.76
CA GLY A 493 -18.50 35.86 24.75
C GLY A 493 -19.64 36.59 25.47
N ALA A 494 -20.71 35.89 25.89
CA ALA A 494 -21.75 36.46 26.74
C ALA A 494 -21.29 36.54 28.22
N SER A 495 -21.68 37.62 28.90
CA SER A 495 -21.28 37.88 30.30
C SER A 495 -22.18 37.22 31.35
N GLY A 496 -23.41 36.81 30.98
CA GLY A 496 -24.39 36.24 31.91
C GLY A 496 -24.78 34.79 31.61
N TRP A 497 -25.23 34.06 32.64
CA TRP A 497 -25.80 32.72 32.52
C TRP A 497 -27.33 32.78 32.54
N THR A 498 -27.97 32.01 31.67
CA THR A 498 -29.43 31.86 31.63
C THR A 498 -29.79 30.49 32.19
N ARG A 499 -30.80 30.42 33.07
CA ARG A 499 -31.35 29.15 33.56
C ARG A 499 -32.36 28.62 32.55
N HIS A 500 -32.07 27.45 31.97
CA HIS A 500 -32.92 26.84 30.94
C HIS A 500 -33.81 25.74 31.50
N ALA A 501 -33.34 24.98 32.48
CA ALA A 501 -34.14 23.94 33.12
C ALA A 501 -33.89 23.88 34.63
N SER A 502 -34.85 23.38 35.40
CA SER A 502 -34.66 23.06 36.82
C SER A 502 -35.61 21.97 37.28
N GLY A 503 -35.35 21.41 38.45
CA GLY A 503 -36.22 20.41 39.04
C GLY A 503 -35.61 19.76 40.26
N ALA A 504 -36.04 18.53 40.53
CA ALA A 504 -35.57 17.76 41.68
C ALA A 504 -35.22 16.33 41.32
N LEU A 505 -34.17 15.82 41.96
CA LEU A 505 -33.72 14.44 41.93
C LEU A 505 -34.10 13.76 43.25
N ALA A 506 -34.40 12.46 43.19
CA ALA A 506 -34.55 11.60 44.35
C ALA A 506 -33.66 10.37 44.20
N GLN A 507 -33.23 9.80 45.33
CA GLN A 507 -32.73 8.43 45.31
C GLN A 507 -33.88 7.51 44.93
N ASP A 508 -33.58 6.51 44.10
CA ASP A 508 -34.52 5.43 43.89
C ASP A 508 -34.53 4.60 45.17
N VAL A 509 -35.65 4.60 45.89
CA VAL A 509 -35.81 3.73 47.05
C VAL A 509 -36.01 2.36 46.47
N ARG A 510 -34.96 1.52 46.47
CA ARG A 510 -35.10 0.10 46.12
C ARG A 510 -36.28 -0.45 46.91
N GLU A 511 -37.31 -0.84 46.19
CA GLU A 511 -38.57 -1.34 46.70
C GLU A 511 -38.33 -2.66 47.47
N GLU A 512 -38.16 -2.57 48.79
CA GLU A 512 -38.60 -3.63 49.70
C GLU A 512 -40.14 -3.64 49.83
N ASP A 513 -40.86 -2.73 49.16
CA ASP A 513 -42.32 -2.53 49.27
C ASP A 513 -43.12 -2.55 47.94
N VAL A 514 -42.53 -2.95 46.81
CA VAL A 514 -43.28 -3.27 45.57
C VAL A 514 -42.96 -4.70 45.18
N ARG A 515 -44.02 -5.48 44.98
CA ARG A 515 -43.88 -6.91 44.67
C ARG A 515 -43.28 -7.01 43.27
N GLU A 516 -42.27 -7.86 43.10
CA GLU A 516 -41.68 -8.23 41.79
C GLU A 516 -42.73 -8.61 40.72
N GLU A 517 -43.96 -8.90 41.12
CA GLU A 517 -45.11 -9.19 40.25
C GLU A 517 -45.68 -7.94 39.58
N ASP A 518 -45.67 -6.75 40.22
CA ASP A 518 -46.27 -5.53 39.68
C ASP A 518 -45.41 -4.90 38.55
N VAL A 519 -44.07 -4.94 38.68
CA VAL A 519 -43.14 -4.43 37.64
C VAL A 519 -43.05 -5.36 36.41
N ARG A 520 -43.28 -6.67 36.60
CA ARG A 520 -43.25 -7.65 35.52
C ARG A 520 -44.53 -7.64 34.67
N GLU A 521 -45.67 -7.21 35.23
CA GLU A 521 -46.90 -7.01 34.46
C GLU A 521 -46.91 -5.69 33.65
N GLU A 522 -46.29 -4.60 34.12
CA GLU A 522 -46.35 -3.29 33.44
C GLU A 522 -45.46 -3.20 32.16
N VAL A 523 -44.22 -3.73 32.16
CA VAL A 523 -43.30 -3.64 31.00
C VAL A 523 -43.34 -4.88 30.08
N GLY A 524 -44.09 -5.92 30.47
CA GLY A 524 -44.22 -7.17 29.70
C GLY A 524 -44.72 -6.99 28.26
N GLY A 525 -45.39 -5.87 27.98
CA GLY A 525 -45.95 -5.54 26.66
C GLY A 525 -44.95 -5.22 25.55
N LEU A 526 -43.70 -4.85 25.87
CA LEU A 526 -42.69 -4.46 24.86
C LEU A 526 -41.75 -5.61 24.41
N ALA A 527 -41.84 -6.77 25.05
CA ALA A 527 -41.11 -7.97 24.66
C ALA A 527 -41.68 -8.62 23.39
N VAL A 528 -43.01 -8.60 23.24
CA VAL A 528 -43.72 -9.09 22.05
C VAL A 528 -43.85 -7.96 21.04
N TRP A 529 -43.30 -8.15 19.84
CA TRP A 529 -43.26 -7.09 18.83
C TRP A 529 -43.53 -7.61 17.41
N PRO A 530 -44.40 -6.97 16.61
CA PRO A 530 -45.25 -5.84 16.98
C PRO A 530 -46.28 -6.20 18.07
N PRO A 531 -46.81 -5.22 18.83
CA PRO A 531 -47.77 -5.48 19.89
C PRO A 531 -49.01 -6.23 19.39
N THR A 532 -49.43 -7.26 20.12
CA THR A 532 -50.55 -8.12 19.70
C THR A 532 -51.86 -7.32 19.71
N GLY A 533 -52.57 -7.29 18.58
CA GLY A 533 -53.85 -6.58 18.45
C GLY A 533 -53.73 -5.11 18.06
N ALA A 534 -52.52 -4.53 18.02
CA ALA A 534 -52.32 -3.15 17.60
C ALA A 534 -52.36 -2.99 16.06
N VAL A 535 -52.95 -1.90 15.60
CA VAL A 535 -53.11 -1.59 14.18
C VAL A 535 -51.95 -0.69 13.70
N PRO A 536 -51.22 -1.04 12.63
CA PRO A 536 -50.15 -0.21 12.11
C PRO A 536 -50.62 1.19 11.70
N LEU A 537 -49.83 2.21 12.05
CA LEU A 537 -50.05 3.61 11.68
C LEU A 537 -49.14 4.04 10.52
N PRO A 538 -49.67 4.71 9.48
CA PRO A 538 -48.85 5.22 8.38
C PRO A 538 -48.00 6.41 8.85
N LEU A 539 -46.72 6.43 8.44
CA LEU A 539 -45.77 7.50 8.77
C LEU A 539 -45.67 8.59 7.68
N ASP A 540 -46.37 8.41 6.56
CA ASP A 540 -46.29 9.30 5.41
C ASP A 540 -46.71 10.75 5.76
N GLY A 541 -45.92 11.72 5.31
CA GLY A 541 -46.17 13.14 5.54
C GLY A 541 -45.95 13.61 6.98
N LEU A 542 -45.46 12.75 7.89
CA LEU A 542 -45.30 13.09 9.31
C LEU A 542 -44.34 14.26 9.54
N TYR A 543 -43.14 14.19 8.95
CA TYR A 543 -42.12 15.20 9.14
C TYR A 543 -42.41 16.50 8.39
N GLU A 544 -43.19 16.41 7.30
CA GLU A 544 -43.75 17.57 6.61
C GLU A 544 -44.73 18.32 7.52
N ARG A 545 -45.63 17.61 8.24
CA ARG A 545 -46.54 18.24 9.21
C ARG A 545 -45.82 18.89 10.39
N TYR A 546 -44.77 18.25 10.92
CA TYR A 546 -43.92 18.89 11.93
C TYR A 546 -43.27 20.17 11.38
N ALA A 547 -42.77 20.14 10.13
CA ALA A 547 -42.16 21.29 9.50
C ALA A 547 -43.16 22.44 9.30
N GLU A 548 -44.40 22.13 8.92
CA GLU A 548 -45.52 23.09 8.82
C GLU A 548 -45.90 23.69 10.19
N ALA A 549 -45.79 22.90 11.26
CA ALA A 549 -45.98 23.37 12.65
C ALA A 549 -44.76 24.15 13.20
N GLY A 550 -43.72 24.37 12.38
CA GLY A 550 -42.54 25.13 12.75
C GLY A 550 -41.41 24.32 13.38
N VAL A 551 -41.49 22.98 13.40
CA VAL A 551 -40.44 22.09 13.93
C VAL A 551 -39.86 21.25 12.80
N ARG A 552 -38.59 21.48 12.46
CA ARG A 552 -37.90 20.74 11.40
C ARG A 552 -36.85 19.82 11.99
N TYR A 553 -37.12 18.53 11.86
CA TYR A 553 -36.19 17.45 12.17
C TYR A 553 -35.34 17.10 10.94
N GLY A 554 -34.02 17.03 11.10
CA GLY A 554 -33.06 16.51 10.14
C GLY A 554 -32.83 14.99 10.30
N PRO A 555 -31.94 14.39 9.51
CA PRO A 555 -31.78 12.94 9.42
C PRO A 555 -31.62 12.21 10.76
N VAL A 556 -30.84 12.75 11.72
CA VAL A 556 -30.58 12.06 12.99
C VAL A 556 -31.83 11.98 13.88
N PHE A 557 -32.72 12.98 13.82
CA PHE A 557 -33.96 13.00 14.60
C PHE A 557 -35.12 12.27 13.89
N ARG A 558 -34.96 11.88 12.62
CA ARG A 558 -35.99 11.13 11.87
C ARG A 558 -35.93 9.62 12.14
N GLY A 559 -35.79 9.25 13.41
CA GLY A 559 -35.54 7.88 13.84
C GLY A 559 -36.78 6.98 13.94
N LEU A 560 -38.00 7.51 13.86
CA LEU A 560 -39.23 6.73 13.94
C LEU A 560 -39.36 5.81 12.70
N THR A 561 -39.21 4.50 12.89
CA THR A 561 -39.22 3.51 11.80
C THR A 561 -40.57 2.84 11.62
N ALA A 562 -41.34 2.67 12.69
CA ALA A 562 -42.67 2.07 12.65
C ALA A 562 -43.52 2.53 13.83
N ALA A 563 -44.84 2.55 13.66
CA ALA A 563 -45.80 2.92 14.70
C ALA A 563 -47.08 2.07 14.63
N TRP A 564 -47.74 1.90 15.78
CA TRP A 564 -49.00 1.16 15.92
C TRP A 564 -49.94 1.84 16.93
N GLN A 565 -51.24 1.69 16.70
CA GLN A 565 -52.32 2.12 17.57
C GLN A 565 -52.89 0.90 18.30
N GLY A 566 -52.81 0.88 19.63
CA GLY A 566 -53.58 -0.02 20.49
C GLY A 566 -54.96 0.57 20.81
N ASP A 567 -55.65 0.02 21.80
CA ASP A 567 -56.99 0.50 22.18
C ASP A 567 -56.94 1.94 22.73
N ASP A 568 -56.07 2.23 23.70
CA ASP A 568 -55.88 3.56 24.32
C ASP A 568 -54.41 4.02 24.33
N GLU A 569 -53.55 3.38 23.53
CA GLU A 569 -52.09 3.50 23.61
C GLU A 569 -51.44 3.57 22.22
N LEU A 570 -50.29 4.22 22.14
CA LEU A 570 -49.46 4.28 20.95
C LEU A 570 -48.17 3.51 21.17
N PHE A 571 -47.74 2.80 20.13
CA PHE A 571 -46.48 2.07 20.14
C PHE A 571 -45.60 2.54 18.99
N ALA A 572 -44.30 2.63 19.21
CA ALA A 572 -43.36 2.99 18.17
C ALA A 572 -42.02 2.24 18.28
N GLU A 573 -41.42 1.97 17.13
CA GLU A 573 -40.02 1.54 17.01
C GLU A 573 -39.19 2.71 16.50
N VAL A 574 -38.07 2.97 17.16
CA VAL A 574 -37.21 4.11 16.87
C VAL A 574 -35.77 3.65 16.79
N ARG A 575 -35.04 4.13 15.80
CA ARG A 575 -33.62 3.81 15.57
C ARG A 575 -32.80 5.08 15.41
N LEU A 576 -31.66 5.12 16.08
CA LEU A 576 -30.65 6.16 15.87
C LEU A 576 -29.77 5.77 14.67
N ALA A 577 -29.63 6.67 13.70
CA ALA A 577 -28.77 6.48 12.53
C ALA A 577 -27.44 7.22 12.69
N ASP A 578 -26.34 6.56 12.31
CA ASP A 578 -24.99 7.15 12.10
C ASP A 578 -24.39 7.99 13.25
N GLU A 579 -24.89 7.83 14.49
CA GLU A 579 -24.36 8.45 15.70
C GLU A 579 -23.95 7.41 16.76
N SER A 580 -22.94 7.75 17.56
CA SER A 580 -22.48 6.90 18.66
C SER A 580 -23.39 7.03 19.87
N THR A 581 -23.90 5.89 20.36
CA THR A 581 -24.64 5.81 21.64
C THR A 581 -23.72 5.63 22.85
N ARG A 582 -22.41 5.43 22.62
CA ARG A 582 -21.45 5.25 23.71
C ARG A 582 -21.42 6.49 24.59
N MET A 583 -21.40 6.29 25.91
CA MET A 583 -21.33 7.33 26.95
C MET A 583 -22.64 8.14 27.15
N TYR A 584 -23.70 7.86 26.40
CA TYR A 584 -25.04 8.39 26.69
C TYR A 584 -25.85 7.39 27.51
N GLY A 585 -26.65 7.89 28.44
CA GLY A 585 -27.75 7.16 29.05
C GLY A 585 -28.77 6.79 27.97
N LEU A 586 -29.47 7.79 27.43
CA LEU A 586 -30.33 7.64 26.27
C LEU A 586 -30.07 8.80 25.31
N HIS A 587 -29.59 8.50 24.10
CA HIS A 587 -29.22 9.54 23.13
C HIS A 587 -30.39 10.51 22.89
N PRO A 588 -30.22 11.84 23.02
CA PRO A 588 -31.33 12.79 22.99
C PRO A 588 -32.19 12.71 21.73
N ALA A 589 -31.57 12.55 20.55
CA ALA A 589 -32.30 12.39 19.30
C ALA A 589 -33.11 11.07 19.21
N LEU A 590 -32.64 10.00 19.86
CA LEU A 590 -33.38 8.73 19.92
C LEU A 590 -34.59 8.87 20.84
N PHE A 591 -34.41 9.55 21.98
CA PHE A 591 -35.50 9.80 22.91
C PHE A 591 -36.55 10.75 22.31
N ASP A 592 -36.11 11.81 21.65
CA ASP A 592 -37.02 12.79 21.02
C ASP A 592 -37.82 12.14 19.89
N ALA A 593 -37.16 11.35 19.05
CA ALA A 593 -37.83 10.61 17.98
C ALA A 593 -38.89 9.61 18.48
N ALA A 594 -38.81 9.14 19.72
CA ALA A 594 -39.85 8.32 20.35
C ALA A 594 -41.16 9.07 20.57
N LEU A 595 -41.11 10.40 20.71
CA LEU A 595 -42.28 11.25 20.89
C LEU A 595 -42.99 11.54 19.56
N HIS A 596 -42.32 11.34 18.43
CA HIS A 596 -42.83 11.76 17.12
C HIS A 596 -44.14 11.07 16.72
N VAL A 597 -44.40 9.88 17.26
CA VAL A 597 -45.65 9.12 17.07
C VAL A 597 -46.89 9.90 17.52
N LEU A 598 -46.75 10.83 18.47
CA LEU A 598 -47.86 11.68 18.95
C LEU A 598 -48.37 12.66 17.90
N GLY A 599 -47.56 12.98 16.88
CA GLY A 599 -47.94 13.83 15.74
C GLY A 599 -48.65 13.07 14.61
N ILE A 600 -48.93 11.77 14.79
CA ILE A 600 -49.72 10.99 13.84
C ILE A 600 -51.21 11.22 14.13
N GLY A 601 -51.94 11.75 13.15
CA GLY A 601 -53.41 11.89 13.19
C GLY A 601 -53.95 13.17 13.81
N ASP A 602 -53.20 13.85 14.68
CA ASP A 602 -53.60 15.12 15.30
C ASP A 602 -52.42 16.12 15.36
N THR A 603 -52.60 17.27 14.69
CA THR A 603 -51.59 18.34 14.65
C THR A 603 -51.65 19.27 15.86
N GLU A 604 -52.67 19.18 16.73
CA GLU A 604 -52.71 19.98 17.97
C GLU A 604 -51.79 19.40 19.06
N ARG A 605 -51.34 18.15 18.90
CA ARG A 605 -50.43 17.44 19.81
C ARG A 605 -48.95 17.51 19.41
N THR A 606 -48.58 18.26 18.36
CA THR A 606 -47.18 18.46 17.90
C THR A 606 -46.42 19.48 18.77
N GLY A 607 -46.56 19.37 20.08
CA GLY A 607 -45.91 20.25 21.04
C GLY A 607 -44.47 19.84 21.36
N LEU A 608 -43.67 20.80 21.83
CA LEU A 608 -42.34 20.54 22.36
C LEU A 608 -42.45 20.06 23.81
N PRO A 609 -41.61 19.10 24.24
CA PRO A 609 -41.60 18.68 25.63
C PRO A 609 -41.22 19.83 26.57
N HIS A 610 -42.05 20.06 27.58
CA HIS A 610 -41.88 21.18 28.51
C HIS A 610 -41.61 20.73 29.94
N SER A 611 -42.36 19.73 30.42
CA SER A 611 -42.23 19.20 31.77
C SER A 611 -42.21 17.69 31.75
N PHE A 612 -41.26 17.10 32.47
CA PHE A 612 -41.12 15.67 32.67
C PHE A 612 -41.22 15.38 34.16
N ALA A 613 -41.98 14.36 34.55
CA ALA A 613 -42.08 13.93 35.93
C ALA A 613 -41.92 12.42 36.06
N GLY A 614 -41.20 12.01 37.11
CA GLY A 614 -40.92 10.61 37.42
C GLY A 614 -40.14 9.89 36.32
N MET A 615 -39.00 10.45 35.90
CA MET A 615 -38.13 9.80 34.91
C MET A 615 -37.12 8.89 35.60
N ILE A 616 -37.00 7.66 35.10
CA ILE A 616 -36.02 6.67 35.57
C ILE A 616 -35.29 6.13 34.35
N LEU A 617 -33.95 6.09 34.42
CA LEU A 617 -33.10 5.43 33.43
C LEU A 617 -32.62 4.10 34.02
N ARG A 618 -32.87 2.99 33.31
CA ARG A 618 -32.57 1.62 33.77
C ARG A 618 -31.41 0.98 33.02
N ALA A 619 -31.17 1.40 31.78
CA ALA A 619 -30.06 0.92 30.95
C ALA A 619 -29.55 2.03 30.03
N SER A 620 -28.25 2.00 29.73
CA SER A 620 -27.58 3.01 28.90
C SER A 620 -27.18 2.49 27.51
N GLY A 621 -27.00 3.40 26.54
CA GLY A 621 -26.34 3.10 25.27
C GLY A 621 -27.20 2.40 24.21
N ALA A 622 -28.53 2.35 24.40
CA ALA A 622 -29.45 1.80 23.41
C ALA A 622 -29.41 2.60 22.08
N SER A 623 -29.33 1.90 20.95
CA SER A 623 -29.40 2.48 19.59
C SER A 623 -30.74 2.25 18.90
N VAL A 624 -31.58 1.40 19.49
CA VAL A 624 -32.95 1.12 19.07
C VAL A 624 -33.80 1.06 20.33
N VAL A 625 -34.94 1.77 20.32
CA VAL A 625 -35.94 1.66 21.38
C VAL A 625 -37.31 1.33 20.81
N ARG A 626 -38.04 0.50 21.55
CA ARG A 626 -39.48 0.29 21.43
C ARG A 626 -40.13 1.11 22.54
N VAL A 627 -41.13 1.91 22.18
CA VAL A 627 -41.82 2.78 23.13
C VAL A 627 -43.29 2.44 23.16
N ARG A 628 -43.88 2.47 24.35
CA ARG A 628 -45.32 2.50 24.62
C ARG A 628 -45.65 3.86 25.22
N ILE A 629 -46.67 4.51 24.67
CA ILE A 629 -47.14 5.83 25.13
C ILE A 629 -48.62 5.72 25.46
N ALA A 630 -48.98 6.08 26.69
CA ALA A 630 -50.35 6.09 27.17
C ALA A 630 -50.75 7.50 27.64
N SER A 631 -52.05 7.78 27.72
CA SER A 631 -52.55 9.05 28.26
C SER A 631 -52.30 9.15 29.77
N ALA A 632 -51.71 10.25 30.22
CA ALA A 632 -51.50 10.58 31.64
C ALA A 632 -52.27 11.84 32.08
N GLY A 633 -53.19 12.32 31.24
CA GLY A 633 -53.99 13.53 31.42
C GLY A 633 -54.40 14.16 30.08
N PRO A 634 -55.16 15.28 30.07
CA PRO A 634 -55.61 15.92 28.84
C PRO A 634 -54.46 16.35 27.91
N ASP A 635 -53.38 16.89 28.50
CA ASP A 635 -52.22 17.43 27.80
C ASP A 635 -50.91 16.71 28.18
N ALA A 636 -51.02 15.48 28.69
CA ALA A 636 -49.90 14.73 29.24
C ALA A 636 -49.92 13.26 28.84
N VAL A 637 -48.73 12.68 28.65
CA VAL A 637 -48.54 11.27 28.30
C VAL A 637 -47.54 10.59 29.25
N SER A 638 -47.67 9.28 29.44
CA SER A 638 -46.64 8.45 30.07
C SER A 638 -45.87 7.67 29.02
N LEU A 639 -44.62 7.31 29.31
CA LEU A 639 -43.75 6.56 28.40
C LEU A 639 -43.06 5.40 29.10
N GLU A 640 -43.06 4.26 28.42
CA GLU A 640 -42.22 3.11 28.73
C GLU A 640 -41.32 2.83 27.51
N LEU A 641 -40.01 2.80 27.72
CA LEU A 641 -39.02 2.55 26.69
C LEU A 641 -38.28 1.26 26.98
N ALA A 642 -38.18 0.39 25.98
CA ALA A 642 -37.41 -0.84 26.01
C ALA A 642 -36.46 -0.92 24.82
N ASP A 643 -35.39 -1.71 24.89
CA ASP A 643 -34.49 -1.93 23.77
C ASP A 643 -35.13 -2.80 22.68
N GLY A 644 -34.39 -3.06 21.58
CA GLY A 644 -34.87 -3.95 20.51
C GLY A 644 -35.13 -5.41 20.93
N ARG A 645 -34.79 -5.80 22.15
CA ARG A 645 -35.08 -7.12 22.76
C ARG A 645 -36.22 -7.05 23.78
N GLY A 646 -36.79 -5.87 24.02
CA GLY A 646 -37.83 -5.64 25.01
C GLY A 646 -37.32 -5.52 26.45
N GLN A 647 -36.02 -5.28 26.67
CA GLN A 647 -35.48 -5.01 28.01
C GLN A 647 -35.72 -3.53 28.39
N PRO A 648 -36.15 -3.22 29.63
CA PRO A 648 -36.42 -1.84 30.04
C PRO A 648 -35.19 -0.93 29.90
N VAL A 649 -35.37 0.23 29.27
CA VAL A 649 -34.34 1.26 29.08
C VAL A 649 -34.64 2.48 29.93
N ALA A 650 -35.85 3.06 29.82
CA ALA A 650 -36.26 4.21 30.59
C ALA A 650 -37.78 4.27 30.76
N SER A 651 -38.26 5.00 31.76
CA SER A 651 -39.69 5.29 31.93
C SER A 651 -39.89 6.76 32.29
N VAL A 652 -41.04 7.31 31.88
CA VAL A 652 -41.49 8.66 32.22
C VAL A 652 -42.94 8.57 32.66
N ASN A 653 -43.22 8.87 33.92
CA ASN A 653 -44.57 8.74 34.46
C ASN A 653 -45.52 9.77 33.85
N ARG A 654 -45.02 10.98 33.58
CA ARG A 654 -45.80 12.06 32.98
C ARG A 654 -44.91 13.02 32.19
N LEU A 655 -45.29 13.29 30.96
CA LEU A 655 -44.67 14.22 30.05
C LEU A 655 -45.72 15.20 29.53
N GLU A 656 -45.52 16.50 29.78
CA GLU A 656 -46.38 17.56 29.27
C GLU A 656 -45.74 18.21 28.04
N LEU A 657 -46.54 18.31 26.98
CA LEU A 657 -46.14 18.93 25.72
C LEU A 657 -46.75 20.34 25.65
N ARG A 658 -45.99 21.31 25.12
CA ARG A 658 -46.49 22.65 24.84
C ARG A 658 -46.58 22.91 23.35
N PRO A 659 -47.71 23.42 22.83
CA PRO A 659 -47.81 23.84 21.44
C PRO A 659 -46.72 24.87 21.10
N VAL A 660 -46.15 24.80 19.91
CA VAL A 660 -45.28 25.85 19.38
C VAL A 660 -46.18 27.05 19.03
N PRO A 661 -46.04 28.22 19.69
CA PRO A 661 -46.88 29.36 19.38
C PRO A 661 -46.51 29.91 17.99
N VAL A 662 -47.34 29.58 17.00
CA VAL A 662 -47.29 30.19 15.67
C VAL A 662 -48.01 31.54 15.77
N GLU A 663 -47.30 32.63 16.09
CA GLU A 663 -47.93 33.95 16.07
C GLU A 663 -48.31 34.35 14.63
N ALA A 664 -49.62 34.34 14.38
CA ALA A 664 -50.26 35.06 13.29
C ALA A 664 -50.03 36.58 13.48
N GLY A 665 -49.48 37.24 12.46
CA GLY A 665 -49.08 38.66 12.57
C GLY A 665 -50.25 39.65 12.77
N VAL A 666 -49.94 40.80 13.38
CA VAL A 666 -50.21 42.19 12.90
C VAL A 666 -49.91 43.24 14.01
N HIS A 667 -49.00 44.18 13.68
CA HIS A 667 -48.80 45.58 14.08
C HIS A 667 -49.00 46.16 15.51
N ALA A 668 -47.94 46.91 15.89
CA ALA A 668 -47.87 48.18 16.65
C ALA A 668 -48.06 48.12 18.18
N THR A 669 -47.18 48.67 19.03
CA THR A 669 -46.72 50.06 19.07
C THR A 669 -45.43 50.20 19.91
N ALA A 670 -44.64 51.23 19.60
CA ALA A 670 -43.46 51.66 20.33
C ALA A 670 -43.80 52.45 21.61
N SER A 671 -42.98 52.27 22.66
CA SER A 671 -42.53 53.37 23.53
C SER A 671 -41.28 53.00 24.34
N ASP A 672 -40.20 53.77 24.08
CA ASP A 672 -39.00 54.12 24.85
C ASP A 672 -38.26 53.07 25.73
N GLY A 673 -36.95 52.85 25.58
CA GLY A 673 -36.00 53.58 24.75
C GLY A 673 -34.58 53.01 24.76
N GLY A 674 -33.78 53.52 23.81
CA GLY A 674 -32.32 53.54 23.87
C GLY A 674 -31.55 52.34 23.29
N ALA A 675 -31.67 52.06 21.98
CA ALA A 675 -30.68 51.24 21.28
C ALA A 675 -30.28 51.86 19.93
N VAL A 676 -28.99 52.17 19.81
CA VAL A 676 -28.33 52.66 18.59
C VAL A 676 -28.42 51.59 17.51
N VAL A 677 -29.04 51.93 16.38
CA VAL A 677 -29.06 51.12 15.17
C VAL A 677 -27.66 51.09 14.56
N VAL A 678 -26.96 49.96 14.68
CA VAL A 678 -25.84 49.62 13.80
C VAL A 678 -26.32 48.55 12.83
N ARG A 679 -26.53 48.96 11.58
CA ARG A 679 -26.74 48.03 10.46
C ARG A 679 -25.47 47.19 10.25
N PRO A 680 -25.52 45.85 10.21
CA PRO A 680 -24.35 45.09 9.82
C PRO A 680 -24.14 45.25 8.31
N ALA A 681 -23.01 45.86 7.96
CA ALA A 681 -22.49 45.84 6.62
C ALA A 681 -22.22 44.38 6.22
N ARG A 682 -22.83 43.95 5.10
CA ARG A 682 -22.43 42.72 4.42
C ARG A 682 -20.93 42.80 4.09
N ARG A 683 -20.13 41.92 4.66
CA ARG A 683 -18.80 41.56 4.14
C ARG A 683 -18.68 40.05 4.10
N ASN A 684 -18.73 39.53 2.86
CA ASN A 684 -18.22 38.21 2.51
C ASN A 684 -16.74 38.14 2.88
N ALA A 685 -16.34 37.15 3.67
CA ALA A 685 -14.94 36.80 3.85
C ALA A 685 -14.81 35.30 4.14
N GLN A 686 -14.98 34.47 3.11
CA GLN A 686 -14.46 33.09 3.07
C GLN A 686 -14.45 32.56 1.63
N ALA A 687 -13.61 33.19 0.80
CA ALA A 687 -13.10 32.68 -0.49
C ALA A 687 -11.96 33.57 -1.04
N GLY A 688 -11.17 34.23 -0.17
CA GLY A 688 -10.32 35.36 -0.56
C GLY A 688 -8.80 35.15 -0.48
N THR A 689 -8.26 34.32 0.40
CA THR A 689 -6.85 34.48 0.80
C THR A 689 -5.81 34.04 -0.23
N GLU A 690 -6.02 32.95 -0.99
CA GLU A 690 -5.07 32.53 -2.03
C GLU A 690 -5.08 33.47 -3.25
N THR A 691 -6.27 33.95 -3.64
CA THR A 691 -6.43 34.87 -4.79
C THR A 691 -5.99 36.29 -4.43
N GLU A 692 -6.24 36.74 -3.20
CA GLU A 692 -5.92 38.10 -2.73
C GLU A 692 -4.42 38.30 -2.50
N LEU A 693 -3.67 37.28 -2.04
CA LEU A 693 -2.21 37.35 -1.96
C LEU A 693 -1.56 37.27 -3.35
N ALA A 694 -2.02 36.36 -4.22
CA ALA A 694 -1.51 36.24 -5.59
C ALA A 694 -1.75 37.52 -6.41
N ASP A 695 -2.90 38.17 -6.26
CA ASP A 695 -3.22 39.43 -6.94
C ASP A 695 -2.46 40.63 -6.36
N ARG A 696 -2.21 40.66 -5.04
CA ARG A 696 -1.32 41.66 -4.41
C ARG A 696 0.13 41.51 -4.86
N LEU A 697 0.63 40.28 -4.98
CA LEU A 697 2.00 40.01 -5.46
C LEU A 697 2.19 40.36 -6.93
N LYS A 698 1.15 40.20 -7.79
CA LYS A 698 1.17 40.66 -9.19
C LYS A 698 1.23 42.18 -9.31
N ALA A 699 0.59 42.91 -8.40
CA ALA A 699 0.53 44.36 -8.41
C ALA A 699 1.74 45.06 -7.75
N MET A 700 2.58 44.34 -7.01
CA MET A 700 3.76 44.90 -6.32
C MET A 700 5.02 44.93 -7.20
N PRO A 701 5.82 46.01 -7.18
CA PRO A 701 7.16 46.05 -7.78
C PRO A 701 8.07 44.93 -7.21
N ALA A 702 8.93 44.35 -8.03
CA ALA A 702 9.79 43.23 -7.62
C ALA A 702 10.72 43.57 -6.42
N THR A 703 11.10 44.84 -6.28
CA THR A 703 11.90 45.36 -5.16
C THR A 703 11.14 45.42 -3.83
N GLU A 704 9.82 45.59 -3.85
CA GLU A 704 8.99 45.69 -2.63
C GLU A 704 8.49 44.32 -2.13
N ARG A 705 8.55 43.28 -2.97
CA ARG A 705 8.09 41.92 -2.62
C ARG A 705 9.00 41.22 -1.63
N TYR A 706 10.30 41.46 -1.74
CA TYR A 706 11.28 40.92 -0.82
C TYR A 706 11.01 41.37 0.62
N ASP A 707 10.87 42.68 0.81
CA ASP A 707 10.57 43.28 2.11
C ASP A 707 9.23 42.79 2.69
N PHE A 708 8.24 42.55 1.81
CA PHE A 708 6.98 41.95 2.20
C PHE A 708 7.14 40.50 2.72
N PHE A 709 7.93 39.67 2.05
CA PHE A 709 8.16 38.30 2.51
C PHE A 709 8.98 38.24 3.79
N VAL A 710 9.96 39.14 3.97
CA VAL A 710 10.68 39.27 5.24
C VAL A 710 9.70 39.61 6.38
N ALA A 711 8.82 40.60 6.19
CA ALA A 711 7.81 40.96 7.18
C ALA A 711 6.82 39.81 7.46
N LEU A 712 6.41 39.07 6.44
CA LEU A 712 5.51 37.93 6.56
C LEU A 712 6.12 36.78 7.38
N VAL A 713 7.37 36.43 7.08
CA VAL A 713 8.10 35.37 7.80
C VAL A 713 8.28 35.76 9.27
N ARG A 714 8.64 37.01 9.56
CA ARG A 714 8.79 37.50 10.93
C ARG A 714 7.48 37.47 11.72
N SER A 715 6.39 37.94 11.14
CA SER A 715 5.08 37.95 11.80
C SER A 715 4.61 36.53 12.16
N ASN A 716 4.83 35.56 11.26
CA ASN A 716 4.48 34.18 11.52
C ASN A 716 5.44 33.52 12.52
N ALA A 717 6.73 33.86 12.49
CA ALA A 717 7.71 33.37 13.45
C ALA A 717 7.39 33.85 14.88
N LEU A 718 7.04 35.13 15.03
CA LEU A 718 6.59 35.70 16.31
C LEU A 718 5.31 35.03 16.82
N SER A 719 4.37 34.70 15.94
CA SER A 719 3.12 34.03 16.31
C SER A 719 3.35 32.61 16.86
N VAL A 720 4.38 31.91 16.36
CA VAL A 720 4.74 30.55 16.82
C VAL A 720 5.44 30.58 18.18
N LEU A 721 6.25 31.61 18.44
CA LEU A 721 6.98 31.75 19.70
C LEU A 721 6.10 32.25 20.88
N GLY A 722 4.88 32.73 20.60
CA GLY A 722 3.96 33.32 21.59
C GLY A 722 4.40 34.74 22.02
N GLU A 723 3.48 35.52 22.59
CA GLU A 723 3.77 36.89 23.09
C GLU A 723 4.71 36.85 24.33
N SER A 724 5.99 36.60 24.10
CA SER A 724 7.05 36.80 25.10
C SER A 724 7.77 38.13 24.81
N PRO A 725 7.97 39.03 25.79
CA PRO A 725 8.49 40.38 25.54
C PRO A 725 9.99 40.46 25.14
N ALA A 726 10.64 39.33 24.85
CA ALA A 726 12.08 39.24 24.60
C ALA A 726 12.48 38.80 23.18
N GLY A 727 11.55 38.49 22.29
CA GLY A 727 11.87 37.97 20.95
C GLY A 727 11.71 39.02 19.86
N VAL A 728 12.72 39.84 19.57
CA VAL A 728 12.81 40.45 18.24
C VAL A 728 13.40 39.40 17.33
N VAL A 729 12.62 38.90 16.36
CA VAL A 729 13.15 38.06 15.28
C VAL A 729 13.89 39.01 14.33
N GLU A 730 15.23 39.00 14.40
CA GLU A 730 16.14 39.75 13.52
C GLU A 730 16.26 39.05 12.17
N ASP A 731 16.43 39.83 11.10
CA ASP A 731 16.32 39.33 9.72
C ASP A 731 17.44 38.33 9.36
N ASP A 732 18.63 38.56 9.88
CA ASP A 732 19.87 37.78 9.64
C ASP A 732 20.16 36.74 10.73
N LYS A 733 19.38 36.71 11.81
CA LYS A 733 19.60 35.78 12.92
C LYS A 733 18.96 34.42 12.66
N ALA A 734 19.67 33.36 13.01
CA ALA A 734 19.18 32.00 12.82
C ALA A 734 17.97 31.71 13.70
N PHE A 735 16.94 31.04 13.17
CA PHE A 735 15.73 30.65 13.89
C PHE A 735 16.05 29.85 15.16
N ARG A 736 17.08 28.98 15.14
CA ARG A 736 17.54 28.25 16.34
C ARG A 736 17.96 29.16 17.47
N GLU A 737 18.61 30.28 17.16
CA GLU A 737 19.05 31.27 18.14
C GLU A 737 17.89 32.16 18.63
N ALA A 738 16.76 32.15 17.92
CA ALA A 738 15.51 32.79 18.30
C ALA A 738 14.57 31.85 19.08
N GLY A 739 15.00 30.62 19.38
CA GLY A 739 14.23 29.64 20.17
C GLY A 739 13.44 28.62 19.36
N PHE A 740 13.68 28.50 18.05
CA PHE A 740 13.06 27.45 17.24
C PHE A 740 13.74 26.09 17.41
N ASP A 741 12.92 25.10 17.71
CA ASP A 741 13.22 23.66 17.68
C ASP A 741 12.54 22.96 16.49
N SER A 742 12.66 21.64 16.41
CA SER A 742 12.05 20.84 15.34
C SER A 742 10.52 20.93 15.27
N LEU A 743 9.84 21.20 16.38
CA LEU A 743 8.38 21.25 16.44
C LEU A 743 7.87 22.63 16.00
N THR A 744 8.44 23.69 16.57
CA THR A 744 8.13 25.09 16.22
C THR A 744 8.54 25.44 14.79
N GLY A 745 9.62 24.83 14.26
CA GLY A 745 9.99 24.94 12.85
C GLY A 745 8.94 24.36 11.90
N VAL A 746 8.34 23.23 12.25
CA VAL A 746 7.23 22.63 11.48
C VAL A 746 5.97 23.49 11.56
N GLU A 747 5.69 24.10 12.71
CA GLU A 747 4.56 25.00 12.87
C GLU A 747 4.70 26.27 12.03
N LEU A 748 5.87 26.92 12.04
CA LEU A 748 6.17 28.08 11.19
C LEU A 748 5.99 27.72 9.71
N ARG A 749 6.50 26.56 9.29
CA ARG A 749 6.30 26.05 7.92
C ARG A 749 4.81 25.90 7.60
N ASN A 750 4.03 25.26 8.48
CA ASN A 750 2.60 25.05 8.22
C ASN A 750 1.82 26.37 8.12
N ARG A 751 2.17 27.37 8.94
CA ARG A 751 1.56 28.70 8.87
C ARG A 751 1.94 29.43 7.58
N LEU A 752 3.19 29.34 7.14
CA LEU A 752 3.62 29.90 5.87
C LEU A 752 2.94 29.22 4.66
N VAL A 753 2.74 27.91 4.70
CA VAL A 753 1.95 27.17 3.68
C VAL A 753 0.50 27.68 3.65
N ALA A 754 -0.12 27.86 4.82
CA ALA A 754 -1.51 28.31 4.92
C ALA A 754 -1.72 29.74 4.42
N VAL A 755 -0.72 30.62 4.59
CA VAL A 755 -0.81 32.02 4.16
C VAL A 755 -0.36 32.21 2.71
N THR A 756 0.63 31.45 2.24
CA THR A 756 1.20 31.62 0.88
C THR A 756 0.64 30.68 -0.18
N GLY A 757 0.03 29.56 0.21
CA GLY A 757 -0.43 28.51 -0.71
C GLY A 757 0.69 27.66 -1.34
N VAL A 758 1.97 27.94 -1.02
CA VAL A 758 3.12 27.20 -1.58
C VAL A 758 3.36 25.93 -0.79
N ARG A 759 3.70 24.84 -1.49
CA ARG A 759 4.18 23.62 -0.85
C ARG A 759 5.62 23.79 -0.40
N LEU A 760 5.84 23.88 0.91
CA LEU A 760 7.17 23.99 1.49
C LEU A 760 7.63 22.64 2.07
N PRO A 761 8.89 22.20 1.82
CA PRO A 761 9.48 21.02 2.45
C PRO A 761 9.50 21.13 3.98
N ALA A 762 9.44 20.00 4.69
CA ALA A 762 9.48 20.00 6.15
C ALA A 762 10.80 20.56 6.73
N THR A 763 11.87 20.52 5.93
CA THR A 763 13.21 21.01 6.26
C THR A 763 13.44 22.47 5.93
N VAL A 764 12.46 23.18 5.33
CA VAL A 764 12.65 24.52 4.75
C VAL A 764 13.20 25.56 5.76
N VAL A 765 12.80 25.47 7.03
CA VAL A 765 13.28 26.37 8.11
C VAL A 765 14.71 26.05 8.53
N PHE A 766 15.22 24.85 8.24
CA PHE A 766 16.60 24.44 8.48
C PHE A 766 17.49 24.66 7.27
N ASP A 767 16.95 24.47 6.07
CA ASP A 767 17.64 24.72 4.80
C ASP A 767 17.81 26.23 4.57
N HIS A 768 16.87 27.04 5.07
CA HIS A 768 16.89 28.50 5.06
C HIS A 768 16.77 29.02 6.51
N PRO A 769 17.89 29.01 7.27
CA PRO A 769 17.85 29.12 8.72
C PRO A 769 17.57 30.53 9.25
N THR A 770 17.41 31.55 8.42
CA THR A 770 17.13 32.94 8.83
C THR A 770 15.85 33.45 8.15
N PRO A 771 15.13 34.43 8.75
CA PRO A 771 13.99 35.08 8.10
C PRO A 771 14.32 35.63 6.71
N GLN A 772 15.53 36.20 6.56
CA GLN A 772 16.02 36.69 5.28
C GLN A 772 16.18 35.58 4.24
N ALA A 773 16.87 34.48 4.59
CA ALA A 773 17.09 33.37 3.67
C ALA A 773 15.77 32.68 3.28
N LEU A 774 14.81 32.58 4.21
CA LEU A 774 13.50 32.00 3.94
C LEU A 774 12.63 32.93 3.08
N ALA A 775 12.75 34.25 3.25
CA ALA A 775 12.10 35.23 2.39
C ALA A 775 12.68 35.25 0.97
N GLU A 776 14.00 35.06 0.80
CA GLU A 776 14.64 34.88 -0.51
C GLU A 776 14.10 33.63 -1.23
N PHE A 777 14.00 32.52 -0.50
CA PHE A 777 13.42 31.29 -1.02
C PHE A 777 11.96 31.48 -1.47
N LEU A 778 11.13 32.10 -0.64
CA LEU A 778 9.73 32.40 -0.99
C LEU A 778 9.61 33.38 -2.16
N THR A 779 10.52 34.34 -2.28
CA THR A 779 10.57 35.26 -3.44
C THR A 779 10.93 34.51 -4.74
N GLY A 780 11.74 33.45 -4.66
CA GLY A 780 12.04 32.56 -5.78
C GLY A 780 10.86 31.69 -6.20
N GLU A 781 10.10 31.16 -5.25
CA GLU A 781 8.95 30.29 -5.49
C GLU A 781 7.67 31.06 -5.92
N LEU A 782 7.49 32.29 -5.44
CA LEU A 782 6.30 33.13 -5.67
C LEU A 782 6.57 34.38 -6.52
N GLY A 783 7.79 34.55 -7.02
CA GLY A 783 8.13 35.59 -7.99
C GLY A 783 7.33 35.45 -9.29
N PRO A 784 7.27 36.48 -10.15
CA PRO A 784 6.68 36.28 -11.46
C PRO A 784 7.49 35.19 -12.16
N ALA A 785 6.82 34.24 -12.83
CA ALA A 785 7.46 33.18 -13.61
C ALA A 785 8.61 33.81 -14.40
N ARG A 786 9.85 33.48 -14.01
CA ARG A 786 11.03 33.90 -14.75
C ARG A 786 10.82 33.41 -16.18
N GLU A 787 10.86 34.31 -17.15
CA GLU A 787 10.75 33.94 -18.56
C GLU A 787 11.69 32.76 -18.82
N ALA A 788 11.08 31.65 -19.25
CA ALA A 788 11.83 30.47 -19.62
C ALA A 788 12.84 30.88 -20.69
N PRO A 789 14.11 30.45 -20.58
CA PRO A 789 15.13 30.79 -21.56
C PRO A 789 14.63 30.42 -22.97
N ALA A 790 14.74 31.34 -23.92
CA ALA A 790 14.22 31.14 -25.27
C ALA A 790 15.07 30.12 -26.05
N THR A 791 16.32 29.89 -25.61
CA THR A 791 17.22 28.89 -26.20
C THR A 791 18.06 28.15 -25.14
N PRO A 792 18.53 26.92 -25.44
CA PRO A 792 19.48 26.20 -24.59
C PRO A 792 20.80 26.94 -24.36
N LEU A 793 21.20 27.81 -25.28
CA LEU A 793 22.42 28.63 -25.18
C LEU A 793 22.30 29.71 -24.10
N GLU A 794 21.14 30.37 -23.99
CA GLU A 794 20.88 31.35 -22.93
C GLU A 794 20.87 30.71 -21.54
N GLU A 795 20.46 29.44 -21.45
CA GLU A 795 20.51 28.68 -20.19
C GLU A 795 21.95 28.28 -19.82
N LEU A 796 22.78 27.97 -20.81
CA LEU A 796 24.21 27.70 -20.63
C LEU A 796 24.98 28.95 -20.17
N GLU A 797 24.73 30.11 -20.78
CA GLU A 797 25.33 31.39 -20.35
C GLU A 797 24.95 31.75 -18.91
N ARG A 798 23.69 31.48 -18.53
CA ARG A 798 23.20 31.66 -17.16
C ARG A 798 23.90 30.71 -16.18
N LEU A 799 24.06 29.44 -16.56
CA LEU A 799 24.78 28.45 -15.75
C LEU A 799 26.25 28.83 -15.58
N GLU A 800 26.90 29.32 -16.64
CA GLU A 800 28.29 29.79 -16.61
C GLU A 800 28.47 30.98 -15.64
N ALA A 801 27.56 31.96 -15.69
CA ALA A 801 27.57 33.09 -14.77
C ALA A 801 27.32 32.68 -13.30
N ALA A 802 26.49 31.65 -13.06
CA ALA A 802 26.26 31.10 -11.73
C ALA A 802 27.48 30.35 -11.19
N LEU A 803 28.13 29.53 -12.02
CA LEU A 803 29.35 28.80 -11.67
C LEU A 803 30.54 29.72 -11.42
N ALA A 804 30.61 30.85 -12.11
CA ALA A 804 31.64 31.87 -11.88
C ALA A 804 31.56 32.52 -10.48
N ARG A 805 30.37 32.51 -9.86
CA ARG A 805 30.12 33.08 -8.52
C ARG A 805 30.15 32.04 -7.40
N ALA A 806 30.17 30.75 -7.74
CA ALA A 806 30.18 29.67 -6.77
C ALA A 806 31.56 29.55 -6.08
N PRO A 807 31.60 29.17 -4.79
CA PRO A 807 32.85 28.90 -4.09
C PRO A 807 33.61 27.75 -4.76
N ARG A 808 34.92 27.93 -4.92
CA ARG A 808 35.81 26.96 -5.57
C ARG A 808 36.10 25.80 -4.62
N ASP A 809 35.23 24.80 -4.65
CA ASP A 809 35.37 23.54 -3.93
C ASP A 809 35.80 22.42 -4.91
N GLU A 810 36.82 21.66 -4.54
CA GLU A 810 37.40 20.59 -5.35
C GLU A 810 36.43 19.41 -5.53
N ALA A 811 35.65 19.08 -4.49
CA ALA A 811 34.63 18.02 -4.55
C ALA A 811 33.45 18.44 -5.46
N LEU A 812 33.01 19.70 -5.36
CA LEU A 812 32.00 20.27 -6.24
C LEU A 812 32.51 20.32 -7.71
N GLY A 813 33.79 20.64 -7.89
CA GLY A 813 34.43 20.67 -9.20
C GLY A 813 34.45 19.31 -9.92
N VAL A 814 34.66 18.21 -9.19
CA VAL A 814 34.60 16.84 -9.75
C VAL A 814 33.17 16.50 -10.19
N GLN A 815 32.18 16.78 -9.34
CA GLN A 815 30.77 16.48 -9.65
C GLN A 815 30.24 17.29 -10.84
N LEU A 816 30.61 18.58 -10.93
CA LEU A 816 30.26 19.44 -12.06
C LEU A 816 30.88 18.94 -13.37
N LYS A 817 32.15 18.55 -13.37
CA LYS A 817 32.81 17.99 -14.56
C LYS A 817 32.13 16.71 -15.04
N GLU A 818 31.73 15.83 -14.12
CA GLU A 818 31.05 14.58 -14.47
C GLU A 818 29.65 14.85 -15.06
N ARG A 819 28.91 15.81 -14.50
CA ARG A 819 27.58 16.17 -15.02
C ARG A 819 27.64 16.88 -16.37
N LEU A 820 28.59 17.79 -16.57
CA LEU A 820 28.81 18.43 -17.87
C LEU A 820 29.23 17.41 -18.93
N ARG A 821 30.06 16.41 -18.58
CA ARG A 821 30.38 15.29 -19.49
C ARG A 821 29.14 14.47 -19.88
N LYS A 822 28.23 14.20 -18.95
CA LYS A 822 26.98 13.48 -19.24
C LYS A 822 26.05 14.28 -20.16
N ILE A 823 25.98 15.60 -19.98
CA ILE A 823 25.17 16.48 -20.84
C ILE A 823 25.77 16.56 -22.25
N LEU A 824 27.09 16.74 -22.36
CA LEU A 824 27.79 16.70 -23.65
C LEU A 824 27.59 15.35 -24.35
N ALA A 825 27.74 14.23 -23.65
CA ALA A 825 27.52 12.90 -24.22
C ALA A 825 26.07 12.68 -24.70
N ALA A 826 25.09 13.29 -24.02
CA ALA A 826 23.70 13.26 -24.45
C ALA A 826 23.45 14.12 -25.70
N TRP A 827 24.16 15.23 -25.85
CA TRP A 827 24.01 16.16 -26.98
C TRP A 827 24.83 15.76 -28.21
N SER A 828 25.90 14.97 -28.02
CA SER A 828 26.70 14.37 -29.09
C SER A 828 26.07 13.11 -29.69
N ARG A 829 24.89 12.68 -29.23
CA ARG A 829 24.12 11.61 -29.88
C ARG A 829 23.41 12.20 -31.11
N PRO A 830 23.57 11.62 -32.32
CA PRO A 830 22.81 12.07 -33.48
C PRO A 830 21.31 11.93 -33.22
N ALA A 831 20.53 12.92 -33.64
CA ALA A 831 19.07 12.88 -33.53
C ALA A 831 18.51 11.72 -34.37
N GLU A 832 17.51 11.02 -33.85
CA GLU A 832 16.84 9.91 -34.52
C GLU A 832 16.35 10.35 -35.91
N GLY A 833 16.97 9.83 -36.98
CA GLY A 833 16.51 10.04 -38.36
C GLY A 833 17.57 10.07 -39.46
N GLU A 834 18.86 10.29 -39.16
CA GLU A 834 19.93 10.25 -40.18
C GLU A 834 20.87 9.07 -39.93
N ALA A 835 21.02 8.21 -40.94
CA ALA A 835 21.96 7.10 -40.90
C ALA A 835 23.39 7.63 -40.81
N ALA A 836 24.10 7.30 -39.74
CA ALA A 836 25.54 7.54 -39.65
C ALA A 836 26.28 6.67 -40.69
N PRO A 837 27.32 7.18 -41.37
CA PRO A 837 28.17 6.36 -42.22
C PRO A 837 28.83 5.25 -41.39
N GLY A 838 29.06 4.09 -42.01
CA GLY A 838 29.70 2.97 -41.32
C GLY A 838 31.16 3.29 -41.00
N PHE A 839 31.71 2.65 -39.96
CA PHE A 839 33.10 2.74 -39.53
C PHE A 839 34.14 2.51 -40.65
N ALA A 840 33.75 1.81 -41.73
CA ALA A 840 34.57 1.62 -42.92
C ALA A 840 34.71 2.90 -43.78
N ASP A 841 33.67 3.73 -43.85
CA ASP A 841 33.66 4.97 -44.65
C ASP A 841 34.46 6.09 -43.95
N GLU A 842 34.47 6.13 -42.61
CA GLU A 842 35.29 7.06 -41.83
C GLU A 842 36.79 6.74 -41.87
N LEU A 843 37.16 5.46 -42.08
CA LEU A 843 38.56 5.04 -42.16
C LEU A 843 39.20 5.38 -43.52
N GLU A 844 38.41 5.36 -44.61
CA GLU A 844 38.89 5.73 -45.95
C GLU A 844 39.07 7.25 -46.14
N ALA A 845 38.41 8.06 -45.31
CA ALA A 845 38.43 9.52 -45.40
C ALA A 845 39.33 10.22 -44.36
N ALA A 846 39.84 9.51 -43.36
CA ALA A 846 40.62 10.08 -42.26
C ALA A 846 42.11 10.23 -42.61
N ASP A 847 42.70 11.38 -42.23
CA ASP A 847 44.15 11.57 -42.29
C ASP A 847 44.87 10.88 -41.11
N ALA A 848 46.20 10.78 -41.21
CA ALA A 848 47.00 10.03 -40.24
C ALA A 848 46.86 10.57 -38.79
N ASP A 849 46.62 11.87 -38.62
CA ASP A 849 46.45 12.50 -37.32
C ASP A 849 45.05 12.26 -36.75
N ALA A 850 44.02 12.17 -37.60
CA ALA A 850 42.66 11.78 -37.21
C ALA A 850 42.58 10.31 -36.77
N VAL A 851 43.30 9.41 -37.45
CA VAL A 851 43.37 7.98 -37.07
C VAL A 851 44.08 7.80 -35.72
N LEU A 852 45.17 8.53 -35.47
CA LEU A 852 45.89 8.46 -34.19
C LEU A 852 45.05 8.98 -33.01
N ASN A 853 44.27 10.04 -33.20
CA ASN A 853 43.35 10.54 -32.18
C ASN A 853 42.18 9.58 -31.90
N LEU A 854 41.71 8.84 -32.90
CA LEU A 854 40.66 7.83 -32.73
C LEU A 854 41.13 6.64 -31.88
N ILE A 855 42.41 6.26 -32.03
CA ILE A 855 43.06 5.21 -31.23
C ILE A 855 43.29 5.69 -29.78
N ASP A 856 43.80 6.91 -29.59
CA ASP A 856 44.06 7.51 -28.27
C ASP A 856 42.76 7.73 -27.46
N GLY A 857 41.64 7.99 -28.13
CA GLY A 857 40.34 8.26 -27.50
C GLY A 857 39.60 7.02 -26.98
N LYS A 858 39.82 5.84 -27.58
CA LYS A 858 39.17 4.58 -27.16
C LYS A 858 40.08 3.64 -26.35
N PHE A 859 41.39 3.73 -26.52
CA PHE A 859 42.36 3.01 -25.70
C PHE A 859 43.16 4.03 -24.91
N GLY A 860 42.64 4.40 -23.73
CA GLY A 860 43.21 5.45 -22.90
C GLY A 860 44.74 5.32 -22.73
N ARG A 861 45.43 6.46 -22.81
CA ARG A 861 46.89 6.55 -22.67
C ARG A 861 47.35 5.84 -21.39
N ARG A 862 48.21 4.83 -21.55
CA ARG A 862 49.10 4.37 -20.49
C ARG A 862 50.08 5.50 -20.15
N ASN A 863 49.96 6.02 -18.94
CA ASN A 863 51.08 6.40 -18.08
C ASN A 863 50.66 6.22 -16.63
#